data_AF-A0A7S4EL34-F1
#
_entry.id   AF-A0A7S4EL34-F1
#
_cell.length_a   1.000
_cell.length_b   1.000
_cell.length_c   1.000
_cell.angle_alpha   90.00
_cell.angle_beta   90.00
_cell.angle_gamma   90.00
#
_symmetry.space_group_name_H-M   'P 1'
#
loop_
_entity.id
_entity.type
_entity.pdbx_description
1 polymer ?
#
loop_
_entity_poly.entity_id
_entity_poly.type
_entity_poly.pdbx_seq_one_letter_code
_entity_poly.pdbx_strand_id
1 'polypeptide(L)'
;NDTDNDNDNDNESIETMDSDLDTNYTTSAYDVSPSAYDSRYDQYYNTNEERGAFEFRIQPYPIPIRTTTYIDFVFNLPEDLPDFVHVVFAETIVSQPDHLHHFVLNGCTEPVAANQEGVPLEDVSPRDCMTALGGWAPGMDIFGAPHLDTGVVIGRGMGVVALHLNVHYTDGVYEDDASKLHRMATEGMKILYMKDFRPNTSLSKTLIWAPFGPSAMAVPPGTSRYFLSRTCSVNTSCKDIEDEQLSMMAWFMGLGGDDTDTMSCAVAAPFCFMGNELAGYVQQLCPVTCGLCDEDDSDNGISNYRNPDGYRVTGITYHAHLLGSEMYATLLREQEAGLDAAGAVSASIPVVQKKQQQAVMLNETLTAKDLKSREIWHYDDQASIPMDYDVFTVANSDIGNSENSNTASTATTELKQGVYVKPGDKIQATCVYDSTARAEATSFGESTYQEMCIVTVHVSFPTPPAMMGALDAEGANKIQAAADLKLRTFQCGVDNEFHTSDIYQGFLEQGEDGRNIWSEHPIQDSQLCTFPVDDFEAPLGASFLNMQTRNCPVSEKDKISLCQGYKSEVFFPDTVAGFKCYGGTFDQKDSNKEFDNISSSKCLLEGGGDDYQSYSCLDAHDWMFQQEFSPDEKDYMYSVWQPLCCGTSVEDEKKNMCHGYGSDKSVFLPDTVAGFMCYGGKFDQQSSNKEFDNVSSKKCLLEGGGDDYKSYSCLDAH
;
A
#
# COMPACT_ATOMS: atom_id res chain seq x y z
N ASN A 1 4.90 -49.62 -75.77
CA ASN A 1 3.68 -48.86 -76.16
C ASN A 1 3.56 -47.71 -75.19
N ASP A 2 4.35 -46.65 -75.34
CA ASP A 2 4.61 -45.89 -76.58
C ASP A 2 3.27 -45.42 -77.18
N THR A 3 3.01 -44.13 -77.38
CA THR A 3 3.86 -42.92 -77.29
C THR A 3 2.95 -41.69 -77.24
N ASP A 4 3.47 -40.57 -76.71
CA ASP A 4 3.58 -39.22 -77.30
C ASP A 4 2.58 -38.83 -78.46
N ASN A 5 2.13 -37.57 -78.62
CA ASN A 5 2.63 -36.31 -78.07
C ASN A 5 1.67 -35.11 -78.29
N ASP A 6 2.08 -33.95 -77.78
CA ASP A 6 1.82 -32.56 -78.26
C ASP A 6 0.47 -31.85 -77.99
N ASN A 7 0.48 -31.01 -76.93
CA ASN A 7 0.44 -29.52 -76.99
C ASN A 7 -0.62 -28.83 -77.88
N ASP A 8 -1.36 -27.79 -77.45
CA ASP A 8 -1.12 -26.77 -76.42
C ASP A 8 -2.40 -25.90 -76.19
N ASN A 9 -2.41 -25.15 -75.07
CA ASN A 9 -3.30 -24.03 -74.71
C ASN A 9 -4.76 -24.34 -74.35
N ASP A 10 -5.02 -24.48 -73.05
CA ASP A 10 -5.79 -23.50 -72.26
C ASP A 10 -5.47 -23.74 -70.76
N ASN A 11 -4.95 -22.74 -70.05
CA ASN A 11 -4.55 -22.88 -68.64
C ASN A 11 -5.10 -21.75 -67.76
N GLU A 12 -6.39 -21.85 -67.41
CA GLU A 12 -6.91 -21.34 -66.14
C GLU A 12 -7.06 -22.52 -65.18
N SER A 13 -6.02 -22.76 -64.37
CA SER A 13 -6.03 -23.80 -63.33
C SER A 13 -6.03 -23.16 -61.95
N ILE A 14 -7.10 -23.43 -61.22
CA ILE A 14 -7.20 -23.38 -59.76
C ILE A 14 -5.91 -23.97 -59.15
N GLU A 15 -5.13 -23.16 -58.45
CA GLU A 15 -4.06 -23.68 -57.59
C GLU A 15 -4.61 -23.97 -56.19
N THR A 16 -4.15 -25.11 -55.67
CA THR A 16 -4.49 -25.67 -54.37
C THR A 16 -3.97 -24.81 -53.24
N MET A 17 -4.78 -24.63 -52.18
CA MET A 17 -4.25 -24.22 -50.87
C MET A 17 -3.30 -25.31 -50.37
N ASP A 18 -1.99 -25.04 -50.46
CA ASP A 18 -0.97 -25.84 -49.79
C ASP A 18 -0.87 -25.42 -48.32
N SER A 19 -0.41 -26.34 -47.48
CA SER A 19 -0.49 -26.24 -46.02
C SER A 19 0.81 -25.72 -45.40
N ASP A 20 0.98 -24.40 -45.34
CA ASP A 20 2.02 -23.77 -44.53
C ASP A 20 1.44 -23.25 -43.20
N LEU A 21 1.51 -24.10 -42.17
CA LEU A 21 1.36 -23.72 -40.78
C LEU A 21 2.65 -23.04 -40.31
N ASP A 22 2.82 -21.76 -40.66
CA ASP A 22 3.96 -20.96 -40.20
C ASP A 22 3.70 -20.43 -38.79
N THR A 23 3.84 -21.31 -37.79
CA THR A 23 3.70 -20.97 -36.36
C THR A 23 4.93 -20.24 -35.85
N ASN A 24 5.05 -18.96 -36.20
CA ASN A 24 5.98 -18.01 -35.59
C ASN A 24 5.20 -16.96 -34.79
N TYR A 25 4.79 -17.32 -33.57
CA TYR A 25 4.38 -16.34 -32.57
C TYR A 25 5.63 -15.63 -32.06
N THR A 26 5.88 -14.42 -32.55
CA THR A 26 6.93 -13.52 -32.07
C THR A 26 6.48 -12.85 -30.77
N THR A 27 7.35 -12.77 -29.76
CA THR A 27 6.94 -12.70 -28.34
C THR A 27 7.34 -11.44 -27.56
N SER A 28 8.14 -10.53 -28.13
CA SER A 28 8.48 -9.26 -27.45
C SER A 28 7.40 -8.20 -27.65
N ALA A 29 7.53 -7.07 -26.96
CA ALA A 29 6.85 -5.85 -27.41
C ALA A 29 7.42 -5.43 -28.78
N TYR A 30 6.55 -5.21 -29.77
CA TYR A 30 6.93 -4.73 -31.10
C TYR A 30 6.27 -3.38 -31.41
N ASP A 31 6.99 -2.49 -32.09
CA ASP A 31 6.41 -1.25 -32.62
C ASP A 31 5.31 -1.59 -33.63
N VAL A 32 4.09 -1.11 -33.34
CA VAL A 32 2.97 -1.26 -34.27
C VAL A 32 3.08 -0.12 -35.28
N SER A 33 3.67 -0.43 -36.44
CA SER A 33 3.81 0.49 -37.59
C SER A 33 2.62 1.47 -37.69
N PRO A 34 2.84 2.79 -37.85
CA PRO A 34 1.79 3.82 -37.92
C PRO A 34 0.74 3.68 -39.05
N SER A 35 0.75 2.57 -39.79
CA SER A 35 -0.15 2.26 -40.90
C SER A 35 -1.44 1.51 -40.50
N ALA A 36 -1.57 1.05 -39.25
CA ALA A 36 -2.83 0.54 -38.69
C ALA A 36 -3.62 1.67 -37.99
N TYR A 37 -4.03 2.70 -38.76
CA TYR A 37 -4.78 3.85 -38.25
C TYR A 37 -6.23 3.44 -37.90
N ASP A 38 -6.43 2.91 -36.70
CA ASP A 38 -7.75 2.62 -36.15
C ASP A 38 -8.35 3.89 -35.54
N SER A 39 -9.39 4.41 -36.21
CA SER A 39 -10.08 5.64 -35.82
C SER A 39 -10.80 5.54 -34.46
N ARG A 40 -10.96 4.34 -33.88
CA ARG A 40 -11.46 4.17 -32.50
C ARG A 40 -10.56 4.88 -31.48
N TYR A 41 -9.27 5.05 -31.76
CA TYR A 41 -8.34 5.71 -30.84
C TYR A 41 -8.24 7.23 -31.03
N ASP A 42 -8.84 7.81 -32.07
CA ASP A 42 -8.73 9.26 -32.35
C ASP A 42 -9.24 10.12 -31.18
N GLN A 43 -10.16 9.60 -30.36
CA GLN A 43 -10.69 10.26 -29.17
C GLN A 43 -9.66 10.48 -28.04
N TYR A 44 -8.54 9.74 -28.04
CA TYR A 44 -7.49 9.85 -27.01
C TYR A 44 -6.34 10.80 -27.40
N TYR A 45 -6.37 11.38 -28.61
CA TYR A 45 -5.29 12.21 -29.15
C TYR A 45 -5.79 13.59 -29.62
N ASN A 46 -4.97 14.62 -29.39
CA ASN A 46 -5.17 15.92 -30.02
C ASN A 46 -4.73 15.92 -31.49
N THR A 47 -5.23 16.88 -32.27
CA THR A 47 -5.14 16.92 -33.75
C THR A 47 -3.72 16.96 -34.33
N ASN A 48 -2.67 17.19 -33.54
CA ASN A 48 -1.28 17.28 -34.01
C ASN A 48 -0.26 16.52 -33.13
N GLU A 49 -0.68 15.56 -32.30
CA GLU A 49 0.25 14.79 -31.44
C GLU A 49 1.00 13.72 -32.26
N GLU A 50 2.32 13.59 -32.08
CA GLU A 50 3.05 12.43 -32.60
C GLU A 50 2.68 11.18 -31.80
N ARG A 51 1.93 10.28 -32.45
CA ARG A 51 1.40 9.05 -31.85
C ARG A 51 2.40 7.89 -31.95
N GLY A 52 2.43 7.06 -30.92
CA GLY A 52 3.10 5.75 -30.93
C GLY A 52 2.25 4.70 -30.21
N ALA A 53 2.52 3.43 -30.49
CA ALA A 53 1.89 2.32 -29.79
C ALA A 53 2.81 1.10 -29.75
N PHE A 54 2.76 0.36 -28.64
CA PHE A 54 3.34 -0.98 -28.56
C PHE A 54 2.33 -1.95 -27.97
N GLU A 55 2.40 -3.21 -28.39
CA GLU A 55 1.53 -4.29 -27.93
C GLU A 55 2.38 -5.43 -27.38
N PHE A 56 1.95 -6.01 -26.26
CA PHE A 56 2.52 -7.23 -25.69
C PHE A 56 1.40 -8.23 -25.38
N ARG A 57 1.73 -9.53 -25.48
CA ARG A 57 0.80 -10.64 -25.22
C ARG A 57 1.51 -11.78 -24.52
N ILE A 58 0.82 -12.44 -23.59
CA ILE A 58 1.30 -13.66 -22.97
C ILE A 58 1.37 -14.80 -23.99
N GLN A 59 2.29 -15.73 -23.77
CA GLN A 59 2.29 -17.01 -24.48
C GLN A 59 1.05 -17.83 -24.10
N PRO A 60 0.57 -18.73 -24.98
CA PRO A 60 -0.60 -19.56 -24.72
C PRO A 60 -0.52 -20.28 -23.36
N TYR A 61 -1.32 -19.80 -22.40
CA TYR A 61 -1.31 -20.25 -21.01
C TYR A 61 -2.52 -21.16 -20.74
N PRO A 62 -2.35 -22.42 -20.30
CA PRO A 62 -3.46 -23.29 -19.95
C PRO A 62 -4.01 -22.90 -18.57
N ILE A 63 -5.17 -22.26 -18.51
CA ILE A 63 -5.76 -21.79 -17.24
C ILE A 63 -6.01 -23.00 -16.31
N PRO A 64 -5.40 -23.06 -15.10
CA PRO A 64 -5.60 -24.15 -14.15
C PRO A 64 -7.07 -24.29 -13.71
N ILE A 65 -7.49 -25.53 -13.44
CA ILE A 65 -8.84 -25.81 -12.93
C ILE A 65 -8.90 -25.48 -11.44
N ARG A 66 -9.03 -24.19 -11.13
CA ARG A 66 -9.07 -23.60 -9.78
C ARG A 66 -10.00 -22.39 -9.79
N THR A 67 -10.61 -22.11 -8.64
CA THR A 67 -11.45 -20.93 -8.40
C THR A 67 -10.68 -19.62 -8.56
N THR A 68 -9.41 -19.61 -8.20
CA THR A 68 -8.51 -18.45 -8.29
C THR A 68 -7.14 -18.94 -8.76
N THR A 69 -6.58 -18.28 -9.77
CA THR A 69 -5.19 -18.45 -10.22
C THR A 69 -4.58 -17.08 -10.44
N TYR A 70 -3.51 -16.79 -9.73
CA TYR A 70 -2.60 -15.70 -10.01
C TYR A 70 -1.38 -16.23 -10.75
N ILE A 71 -0.94 -15.52 -11.79
CA ILE A 71 0.25 -15.86 -12.56
C ILE A 71 0.93 -14.60 -13.10
N ASP A 72 2.25 -14.57 -13.01
CA ASP A 72 3.08 -13.44 -13.43
C ASP A 72 3.67 -13.66 -14.82
N PHE A 73 3.72 -12.58 -15.60
CA PHE A 73 4.38 -12.49 -16.89
C PHE A 73 5.23 -11.23 -16.96
N VAL A 74 6.28 -11.23 -17.78
CA VAL A 74 7.16 -10.08 -17.96
C VAL A 74 7.44 -9.79 -19.44
N PHE A 75 7.75 -8.52 -19.76
CA PHE A 75 7.99 -8.03 -21.12
C PHE A 75 9.03 -6.91 -21.11
N ASN A 76 9.99 -6.90 -22.03
CA ASN A 76 10.89 -5.76 -22.17
C ASN A 76 10.16 -4.58 -22.85
N LEU A 77 10.50 -3.33 -22.48
CA LEU A 77 10.05 -2.18 -23.25
C LEU A 77 10.74 -2.17 -24.64
N PRO A 78 10.07 -1.73 -25.72
CA PRO A 78 10.66 -1.64 -27.05
C PRO A 78 11.99 -0.86 -27.05
N GLU A 79 13.02 -1.34 -27.76
CA GLU A 79 14.35 -0.71 -27.79
C GLU A 79 14.32 0.74 -28.30
N ASP A 80 13.37 1.07 -29.16
CA ASP A 80 13.16 2.38 -29.78
C ASP A 80 12.18 3.29 -29.02
N LEU A 81 11.57 2.80 -27.93
CA LEU A 81 10.75 3.63 -27.05
C LEU A 81 11.62 4.74 -26.42
N PRO A 82 11.24 6.03 -26.54
CA PRO A 82 11.93 7.13 -25.89
C PRO A 82 12.08 6.94 -24.37
N ASP A 83 13.10 7.58 -23.77
CA ASP A 83 13.34 7.49 -22.32
C ASP A 83 12.13 7.89 -21.48
N PHE A 84 11.29 8.79 -21.99
CA PHE A 84 9.98 9.07 -21.43
C PHE A 84 8.95 9.21 -22.55
N VAL A 85 7.74 8.72 -22.32
CA VAL A 85 6.56 8.97 -23.14
C VAL A 85 5.36 9.30 -22.28
N HIS A 86 4.38 10.02 -22.83
CA HIS A 86 3.06 10.16 -22.21
C HIS A 86 2.11 9.10 -22.76
N VAL A 87 1.75 8.12 -21.93
CA VAL A 87 0.62 7.21 -22.18
C VAL A 87 -0.67 8.01 -22.11
N VAL A 88 -1.53 7.80 -23.10
CA VAL A 88 -2.83 8.46 -23.22
C VAL A 88 -4.00 7.48 -23.06
N PHE A 89 -3.76 6.19 -23.35
CA PHE A 89 -4.74 5.11 -23.21
C PHE A 89 -4.05 3.74 -23.27
N ALA A 90 -4.71 2.68 -22.83
CA ALA A 90 -4.32 1.31 -23.14
C ALA A 90 -5.53 0.42 -23.36
N GLU A 91 -5.50 -0.40 -24.41
CA GLU A 91 -6.54 -1.39 -24.74
C GLU A 91 -6.13 -2.75 -24.16
N THR A 92 -6.93 -3.28 -23.25
CA THR A 92 -6.80 -4.63 -22.70
C THR A 92 -7.23 -5.65 -23.75
N ILE A 93 -6.35 -6.61 -24.05
CA ILE A 93 -6.63 -7.72 -24.96
C ILE A 93 -7.09 -8.89 -24.12
N VAL A 94 -8.39 -9.17 -24.16
CA VAL A 94 -9.04 -10.23 -23.39
C VAL A 94 -9.39 -11.39 -24.31
N SER A 95 -8.81 -12.58 -24.06
CA SER A 95 -9.08 -13.81 -24.82
C SER A 95 -10.03 -14.75 -24.08
N GLN A 96 -10.06 -14.69 -22.75
CA GLN A 96 -10.91 -15.49 -21.87
C GLN A 96 -11.80 -14.58 -21.00
N PRO A 97 -12.81 -13.89 -21.58
CA PRO A 97 -13.63 -12.91 -20.86
C PRO A 97 -14.47 -13.48 -19.71
N ASP A 98 -14.79 -14.78 -19.75
CA ASP A 98 -15.51 -15.47 -18.68
C ASP A 98 -14.59 -15.85 -17.48
N HIS A 99 -13.27 -15.69 -17.63
CA HIS A 99 -12.27 -16.14 -16.64
C HIS A 99 -11.30 -15.04 -16.20
N LEU A 100 -10.99 -14.05 -17.05
CA LEU A 100 -10.09 -12.97 -16.67
C LEU A 100 -10.79 -12.03 -15.69
N HIS A 101 -10.32 -11.98 -14.44
CA HIS A 101 -10.81 -11.05 -13.43
C HIS A 101 -10.05 -9.72 -13.54
N HIS A 102 -8.73 -9.70 -13.34
CA HIS A 102 -7.98 -8.46 -13.36
C HIS A 102 -6.50 -8.60 -13.79
N PHE A 103 -5.90 -7.47 -14.15
CA PHE A 103 -4.45 -7.31 -14.29
C PHE A 103 -3.93 -6.31 -13.24
N VAL A 104 -2.73 -6.54 -12.73
CA VAL A 104 -1.90 -5.51 -12.09
C VAL A 104 -0.64 -5.32 -12.94
N LEU A 105 -0.33 -4.06 -13.29
CA LEU A 105 0.79 -3.69 -14.14
C LEU A 105 1.83 -2.90 -13.34
N ASN A 106 3.03 -3.48 -13.21
CA ASN A 106 4.19 -2.84 -12.59
C ASN A 106 5.32 -2.63 -13.60
N GLY A 107 6.21 -1.70 -13.29
CA GLY A 107 7.48 -1.46 -13.96
C GLY A 107 8.65 -2.07 -13.19
N CYS A 108 9.58 -2.64 -13.94
CA CYS A 108 10.78 -3.34 -13.47
C CYS A 108 12.03 -2.53 -13.76
N THR A 109 13.01 -2.53 -12.85
CA THR A 109 14.28 -1.83 -13.03
C THR A 109 15.35 -2.65 -13.75
N GLU A 110 15.23 -3.98 -13.79
CA GLU A 110 16.13 -4.85 -14.57
C GLU A 110 15.47 -5.34 -15.88
N PRO A 111 16.25 -5.51 -16.96
CA PRO A 111 15.75 -6.08 -18.21
C PRO A 111 15.54 -7.59 -18.06
N VAL A 112 14.44 -8.10 -18.61
CA VAL A 112 14.09 -9.53 -18.50
C VAL A 112 14.72 -10.34 -19.63
N ALA A 113 15.02 -11.62 -19.38
CA ALA A 113 15.62 -12.46 -20.42
C ALA A 113 14.58 -12.74 -21.53
N ALA A 114 14.99 -12.66 -22.80
CA ALA A 114 14.08 -12.81 -23.94
C ALA A 114 13.32 -14.17 -23.99
N ASN A 115 13.81 -15.20 -23.28
CA ASN A 115 13.14 -16.49 -23.14
C ASN A 115 12.12 -16.56 -21.98
N GLN A 116 11.96 -15.47 -21.22
CA GLN A 116 10.93 -15.27 -20.20
C GLN A 116 9.81 -14.33 -20.69
N GLU A 117 10.01 -13.60 -21.80
CA GLU A 117 9.03 -12.64 -22.29
C GLU A 117 7.70 -13.30 -22.67
N GLY A 118 6.63 -12.90 -21.97
CA GLY A 118 5.30 -13.48 -22.06
C GLY A 118 5.17 -14.93 -21.58
N VAL A 119 6.22 -15.54 -21.02
CA VAL A 119 6.18 -16.90 -20.47
C VAL A 119 5.70 -16.82 -19.01
N PRO A 120 4.81 -17.73 -18.56
CA PRO A 120 4.39 -17.78 -17.16
C PRO A 120 5.60 -18.00 -16.23
N LEU A 121 5.76 -17.14 -15.22
CA LEU A 121 6.79 -17.31 -14.19
C LEU A 121 6.28 -18.30 -13.13
N GLU A 122 6.91 -19.46 -13.04
CA GLU A 122 6.49 -20.53 -12.11
C GLU A 122 7.00 -20.33 -10.67
N ASP A 123 8.06 -19.53 -10.47
CA ASP A 123 8.71 -19.28 -9.16
C ASP A 123 8.97 -17.78 -8.94
N VAL A 124 8.30 -17.22 -7.91
CA VAL A 124 8.49 -15.89 -7.27
C VAL A 124 8.45 -14.67 -8.20
N SER A 125 7.45 -13.79 -7.97
CA SER A 125 7.32 -12.49 -8.64
C SER A 125 8.63 -11.68 -8.58
N PRO A 126 9.08 -11.01 -9.66
CA PRO A 126 10.39 -10.38 -9.68
C PRO A 126 10.47 -9.19 -8.70
N ARG A 127 11.54 -9.18 -7.89
CA ARG A 127 11.70 -8.21 -6.78
C ARG A 127 12.02 -6.79 -7.22
N ASP A 128 12.45 -6.62 -8.47
CA ASP A 128 12.75 -5.34 -9.11
C ASP A 128 11.50 -4.68 -9.74
N CYS A 129 10.38 -5.41 -9.84
CA CYS A 129 9.12 -4.96 -10.44
C CYS A 129 8.18 -4.26 -9.45
N MET A 130 8.69 -3.25 -8.74
CA MET A 130 8.00 -2.56 -7.64
C MET A 130 7.32 -1.23 -8.01
N THR A 131 7.52 -0.71 -9.22
CA THR A 131 6.90 0.56 -9.65
C THR A 131 5.46 0.32 -10.11
N ALA A 132 4.44 0.72 -9.35
CA ALA A 132 3.06 0.63 -9.83
C ALA A 132 2.84 1.53 -11.06
N LEU A 133 2.28 0.97 -12.13
CA LEU A 133 1.93 1.71 -13.36
C LEU A 133 0.43 1.78 -13.59
N GLY A 134 -0.32 0.74 -13.21
CA GLY A 134 -1.77 0.70 -13.38
C GLY A 134 -2.38 -0.67 -13.07
N GLY A 135 -3.68 -0.81 -13.29
CA GLY A 135 -4.41 -2.06 -13.11
C GLY A 135 -5.69 -2.08 -13.93
N TRP A 136 -6.09 -3.27 -14.39
CA TRP A 136 -7.31 -3.45 -15.19
C TRP A 136 -8.29 -4.38 -14.49
N ALA A 137 -9.57 -4.04 -14.54
CA ALA A 137 -10.70 -4.88 -14.18
C ALA A 137 -11.84 -4.60 -15.20
N PRO A 138 -12.92 -5.39 -15.26
CA PRO A 138 -14.08 -5.12 -16.10
C PRO A 138 -14.55 -3.65 -16.04
N GLY A 139 -14.52 -2.98 -17.19
CA GLY A 139 -14.87 -1.56 -17.33
C GLY A 139 -13.78 -0.55 -16.94
N MET A 140 -12.74 -0.94 -16.20
CA MET A 140 -11.67 -0.04 -15.72
C MET A 140 -10.62 0.29 -16.79
N ASP A 141 -10.19 1.55 -16.84
CA ASP A 141 -9.03 2.01 -17.61
C ASP A 141 -7.72 1.84 -16.83
N ILE A 142 -6.74 1.15 -17.42
CA ILE A 142 -5.43 0.83 -16.79
C ILE A 142 -4.73 2.05 -16.18
N PHE A 143 -4.82 3.19 -16.88
CA PHE A 143 -4.11 4.43 -16.54
C PHE A 143 -5.07 5.56 -16.11
N GLY A 144 -6.28 5.24 -15.65
CA GLY A 144 -7.19 6.23 -15.07
C GLY A 144 -7.93 7.16 -16.06
N ALA A 145 -7.95 6.83 -17.35
CA ALA A 145 -8.55 7.63 -18.43
C ALA A 145 -8.12 9.13 -18.43
N PRO A 146 -6.83 9.44 -18.67
CA PRO A 146 -6.32 10.81 -18.55
C PRO A 146 -6.97 11.75 -19.58
N HIS A 147 -7.27 12.97 -19.15
CA HIS A 147 -7.85 14.01 -20.00
C HIS A 147 -6.89 14.45 -21.13
N LEU A 148 -7.41 15.04 -22.20
CA LEU A 148 -6.62 15.44 -23.39
C LEU A 148 -5.53 16.50 -23.13
N ASP A 149 -5.48 17.15 -21.97
CA ASP A 149 -4.39 18.06 -21.55
C ASP A 149 -3.32 17.34 -20.70
N THR A 150 -3.48 16.04 -20.48
CA THR A 150 -2.77 15.25 -19.47
C THR A 150 -2.31 13.90 -20.04
N GLY A 151 -1.15 13.42 -19.63
CA GLY A 151 -0.68 12.05 -19.89
C GLY A 151 -0.13 11.37 -18.64
N VAL A 152 -0.07 10.04 -18.65
CA VAL A 152 0.65 9.26 -17.61
C VAL A 152 2.04 8.95 -18.13
N VAL A 153 3.08 9.30 -17.39
CA VAL A 153 4.46 9.12 -17.84
C VAL A 153 4.94 7.68 -17.59
N ILE A 154 5.59 7.07 -18.58
CA ILE A 154 6.35 5.81 -18.45
C ILE A 154 7.68 5.91 -19.22
N GLY A 155 8.64 5.05 -18.91
CA GLY A 155 9.84 4.84 -19.71
C GLY A 155 11.13 4.68 -18.89
N ARG A 156 12.25 4.48 -19.61
CA ARG A 156 13.58 4.20 -19.04
C ARG A 156 14.11 5.33 -18.15
N GLY A 157 13.73 6.57 -18.44
CA GLY A 157 14.04 7.75 -17.63
C GLY A 157 13.34 7.76 -16.25
N MET A 158 12.32 6.92 -16.04
CA MET A 158 11.74 6.66 -14.71
C MET A 158 12.42 5.48 -13.99
N GLY A 159 13.41 4.84 -14.61
CA GLY A 159 13.97 3.57 -14.14
C GLY A 159 13.20 2.33 -14.61
N VAL A 160 12.10 2.50 -15.38
CA VAL A 160 11.32 1.35 -15.89
C VAL A 160 11.91 0.88 -17.21
N VAL A 161 12.46 -0.34 -17.24
CA VAL A 161 13.07 -0.94 -18.45
C VAL A 161 12.27 -2.14 -18.98
N ALA A 162 11.51 -2.80 -18.11
CA ALA A 162 10.59 -3.88 -18.42
C ALA A 162 9.26 -3.70 -17.68
N LEU A 163 8.23 -4.45 -18.10
CA LEU A 163 6.89 -4.48 -17.54
C LEU A 163 6.63 -5.84 -16.91
N HIS A 164 5.98 -5.83 -15.75
CA HIS A 164 5.46 -7.00 -15.07
C HIS A 164 3.94 -6.96 -15.07
N LEU A 165 3.32 -8.02 -15.58
CA LEU A 165 1.88 -8.21 -15.64
C LEU A 165 1.50 -9.39 -14.74
N ASN A 166 0.95 -9.10 -13.57
CA ASN A 166 0.27 -10.08 -12.74
C ASN A 166 -1.16 -10.24 -13.26
N VAL A 167 -1.58 -11.48 -13.52
CA VAL A 167 -2.89 -11.80 -14.09
C VAL A 167 -3.69 -12.70 -13.16
N HIS A 168 -4.91 -12.27 -12.82
CA HIS A 168 -5.87 -13.05 -12.04
C HIS A 168 -6.91 -13.69 -12.96
N TYR A 169 -6.92 -15.02 -13.01
CA TYR A 169 -8.01 -15.82 -13.57
C TYR A 169 -8.90 -16.41 -12.47
N THR A 170 -10.21 -16.35 -12.67
CA THR A 170 -11.24 -16.97 -11.83
C THR A 170 -11.90 -18.16 -12.55
N ASP A 171 -12.31 -19.16 -11.76
CA ASP A 171 -13.14 -20.29 -12.17
C ASP A 171 -12.69 -21.00 -13.47
N GLY A 172 -11.41 -21.37 -13.54
CA GLY A 172 -10.85 -22.05 -14.72
C GLY A 172 -11.55 -23.38 -15.02
N VAL A 173 -11.98 -23.56 -16.27
CA VAL A 173 -12.66 -24.78 -16.76
C VAL A 173 -11.91 -25.46 -17.90
N TYR A 174 -12.23 -26.73 -18.13
CA TYR A 174 -11.83 -27.42 -19.37
C TYR A 174 -12.67 -26.92 -20.55
N GLU A 175 -12.03 -26.71 -21.70
CA GLU A 175 -12.71 -26.52 -22.98
C GLU A 175 -13.37 -27.83 -23.45
N ASP A 176 -12.69 -28.95 -23.28
CA ASP A 176 -13.27 -30.28 -23.42
C ASP A 176 -12.97 -31.15 -22.19
N ASP A 177 -14.03 -31.44 -21.46
CA ASP A 177 -14.03 -32.25 -20.25
C ASP A 177 -13.60 -33.70 -20.50
N ALA A 178 -13.75 -34.23 -21.72
CA ALA A 178 -13.42 -35.61 -22.06
C ALA A 178 -11.91 -35.80 -22.29
N SER A 179 -11.27 -34.87 -23.00
CA SER A 179 -9.80 -34.87 -23.21
C SER A 179 -9.01 -34.18 -22.11
N LYS A 180 -9.68 -33.44 -21.20
CA LYS A 180 -9.06 -32.58 -20.18
C LYS A 180 -8.22 -31.46 -20.80
N LEU A 181 -8.68 -30.93 -21.93
CA LEU A 181 -8.11 -29.75 -22.58
C LEU A 181 -8.51 -28.49 -21.81
N HIS A 182 -7.53 -27.74 -21.32
CA HIS A 182 -7.74 -26.47 -20.61
C HIS A 182 -8.15 -25.35 -21.58
N ARG A 183 -8.86 -24.34 -21.08
CA ARG A 183 -8.98 -23.05 -21.77
C ARG A 183 -7.59 -22.41 -21.91
N MET A 184 -7.29 -21.91 -23.11
CA MET A 184 -6.01 -21.28 -23.43
C MET A 184 -6.11 -19.76 -23.41
N ALA A 185 -5.38 -19.15 -22.49
CA ALA A 185 -5.23 -17.71 -22.31
C ALA A 185 -4.13 -17.16 -23.24
N THR A 186 -4.38 -16.02 -23.88
CA THR A 186 -3.52 -15.28 -24.83
C THR A 186 -3.69 -13.75 -24.67
N GLU A 187 -3.98 -13.37 -23.43
CA GLU A 187 -4.17 -12.03 -22.90
C GLU A 187 -3.01 -11.09 -23.23
N GLY A 188 -3.27 -9.79 -23.19
CA GLY A 188 -2.24 -8.79 -23.42
C GLY A 188 -2.74 -7.37 -23.26
N MET A 189 -1.92 -6.43 -23.71
CA MET A 189 -2.23 -5.01 -23.65
C MET A 189 -1.58 -4.29 -24.82
N LYS A 190 -2.30 -3.30 -25.35
CA LYS A 190 -1.79 -2.35 -26.33
C LYS A 190 -1.75 -0.96 -25.70
N ILE A 191 -0.55 -0.46 -25.43
CA ILE A 191 -0.32 0.85 -24.81
C ILE A 191 -0.22 1.90 -25.91
N LEU A 192 -1.04 2.95 -25.81
CA LEU A 192 -1.06 4.09 -26.72
C LEU A 192 -0.39 5.28 -26.05
N TYR A 193 0.60 5.86 -26.73
CA TYR A 193 1.41 6.93 -26.17
C TYR A 193 1.68 8.03 -27.20
N MET A 194 2.20 9.15 -26.72
CA MET A 194 2.74 10.24 -27.52
C MET A 194 4.18 10.54 -27.13
N LYS A 195 4.97 10.97 -28.12
CA LYS A 195 6.40 11.30 -27.96
C LYS A 195 6.63 12.74 -27.53
N ASP A 196 5.79 13.65 -28.02
CA ASP A 196 5.67 14.98 -27.43
C ASP A 196 4.97 14.87 -26.07
N PHE A 197 5.28 15.78 -25.14
CA PHE A 197 4.61 15.84 -23.85
C PHE A 197 3.34 16.69 -23.89
N ARG A 198 2.32 16.29 -23.12
CA ARG A 198 1.19 17.17 -22.79
C ARG A 198 1.59 18.18 -21.69
N PRO A 199 0.84 19.28 -21.52
CA PRO A 199 1.13 20.25 -20.47
C PRO A 199 1.08 19.71 -19.03
N ASN A 200 0.35 18.62 -18.78
CA ASN A 200 0.22 18.01 -17.46
C ASN A 200 0.59 16.52 -17.47
N THR A 201 1.16 16.06 -16.36
CA THR A 201 1.38 14.65 -16.04
C THR A 201 0.41 14.25 -14.92
N SER A 202 -0.13 13.03 -14.98
CA SER A 202 -0.99 12.45 -13.92
C SER A 202 -0.29 11.31 -13.17
N LEU A 203 -0.55 11.21 -11.86
CA LEU A 203 -0.23 10.07 -11.00
C LEU A 203 -1.47 9.60 -10.24
N SER A 204 -1.55 8.31 -9.95
CA SER A 204 -2.54 7.74 -9.02
C SER A 204 -2.13 7.95 -7.56
N LYS A 205 -3.10 8.21 -6.69
CA LYS A 205 -2.96 8.23 -5.23
C LYS A 205 -4.12 7.50 -4.56
N THR A 206 -3.80 6.53 -3.72
CA THR A 206 -4.78 5.62 -3.12
C THR A 206 -5.27 6.15 -1.77
N LEU A 207 -6.58 6.36 -1.65
CA LEU A 207 -7.25 6.87 -0.46
C LEU A 207 -7.52 5.76 0.57
N ILE A 208 -7.89 4.57 0.11
CA ILE A 208 -8.02 3.34 0.89
C ILE A 208 -7.49 2.17 0.06
N TRP A 209 -6.68 1.32 0.69
CA TRP A 209 -6.04 0.16 0.08
C TRP A 209 -6.27 -1.06 0.98
N ALA A 210 -7.37 -1.78 0.72
CA ALA A 210 -7.71 -3.03 1.39
C ALA A 210 -7.91 -4.17 0.36
N PRO A 211 -6.82 -4.66 -0.28
CA PRO A 211 -6.88 -5.85 -1.14
C PRO A 211 -7.06 -7.16 -0.35
N PHE A 212 -6.69 -7.15 0.92
CA PHE A 212 -6.84 -8.24 1.88
C PHE A 212 -6.96 -7.64 3.28
N GLY A 213 -7.38 -8.43 4.26
CA GLY A 213 -7.50 -7.97 5.64
C GLY A 213 -7.43 -9.10 6.68
N PRO A 214 -7.31 -8.77 7.97
CA PRO A 214 -7.39 -9.74 9.05
C PRO A 214 -8.77 -10.41 9.09
N SER A 215 -8.89 -11.57 9.73
CA SER A 215 -10.14 -12.35 9.79
C SER A 215 -11.35 -11.60 10.37
N ALA A 216 -11.11 -10.60 11.21
CA ALA A 216 -12.14 -9.71 11.77
C ALA A 216 -12.66 -8.64 10.78
N MET A 217 -11.94 -8.41 9.68
CA MET A 217 -12.38 -7.64 8.53
C MET A 217 -13.11 -8.58 7.56
N ALA A 218 -14.42 -8.71 7.74
CA ALA A 218 -15.27 -9.55 6.89
C ALA A 218 -16.67 -8.94 6.78
N VAL A 219 -17.26 -8.99 5.58
CA VAL A 219 -18.65 -8.60 5.34
C VAL A 219 -19.56 -9.66 5.96
N PRO A 220 -20.41 -9.32 6.96
CA PRO A 220 -21.32 -10.28 7.58
C PRO A 220 -22.35 -10.81 6.57
N PRO A 221 -22.84 -12.06 6.67
CA PRO A 221 -23.85 -12.58 5.75
C PRO A 221 -25.21 -11.90 5.92
N GLY A 222 -26.04 -11.93 4.88
CA GLY A 222 -27.44 -11.49 4.97
C GLY A 222 -27.65 -9.98 5.16
N THR A 223 -26.62 -9.16 4.94
CA THR A 223 -26.62 -7.71 5.23
C THR A 223 -26.73 -6.91 3.94
N SER A 224 -27.67 -5.98 3.84
CA SER A 224 -27.90 -5.21 2.60
C SER A 224 -26.94 -4.05 2.37
N ARG A 225 -26.44 -3.44 3.45
CA ARG A 225 -25.51 -2.29 3.40
C ARG A 225 -24.54 -2.37 4.56
N TYR A 226 -23.41 -3.02 4.32
CA TYR A 226 -22.25 -3.03 5.20
C TYR A 226 -21.19 -2.10 4.61
N PHE A 227 -20.51 -1.29 5.40
CA PHE A 227 -19.48 -0.37 4.88
C PHE A 227 -18.09 -0.65 5.44
N LEU A 228 -17.08 -0.33 4.63
CA LEU A 228 -15.69 -0.17 5.04
C LEU A 228 -15.23 1.23 4.61
N SER A 229 -14.68 2.03 5.53
CA SER A 229 -14.38 3.45 5.34
C SER A 229 -13.01 3.83 5.89
N ARG A 230 -12.37 4.82 5.28
CA ARG A 230 -11.14 5.48 5.76
C ARG A 230 -11.21 6.99 5.53
N THR A 231 -10.60 7.76 6.42
CA THR A 231 -10.33 9.20 6.19
C THR A 231 -8.85 9.42 5.87
N CYS A 232 -8.55 9.81 4.64
CA CYS A 232 -7.23 10.28 4.22
C CYS A 232 -7.07 11.76 4.63
N SER A 233 -6.15 12.08 5.54
CA SER A 233 -5.76 13.48 5.79
C SER A 233 -4.72 13.90 4.74
N VAL A 234 -5.01 14.94 3.98
CA VAL A 234 -4.14 15.37 2.87
C VAL A 234 -2.92 16.09 3.43
N ASN A 235 -1.74 15.48 3.27
CA ASN A 235 -0.46 16.04 3.66
C ASN A 235 0.43 16.22 2.42
N THR A 236 1.38 17.17 2.48
CA THR A 236 2.39 17.27 1.43
C THR A 236 3.30 16.04 1.42
N SER A 237 3.67 15.56 0.22
CA SER A 237 4.73 14.54 0.07
C SER A 237 6.14 15.09 0.32
N CYS A 238 6.26 16.41 0.56
CA CYS A 238 7.47 17.05 1.07
C CYS A 238 7.60 16.83 2.60
N LYS A 239 7.82 15.58 2.99
CA LYS A 239 8.09 15.17 4.37
C LYS A 239 9.15 14.07 4.38
N ASP A 240 10.11 14.15 5.30
CA ASP A 240 10.99 13.01 5.59
C ASP A 240 10.20 11.92 6.32
N ILE A 241 10.49 10.67 6.00
CA ILE A 241 9.98 9.48 6.68
C ILE A 241 10.53 9.39 8.12
N GLU A 242 9.77 8.79 9.04
CA GLU A 242 10.23 8.58 10.42
C GLU A 242 11.34 7.52 10.50
N ASP A 243 12.31 7.71 11.41
CA ASP A 243 13.51 6.85 11.52
C ASP A 243 13.20 5.35 11.72
N GLU A 244 12.12 5.02 12.45
CA GLU A 244 11.67 3.63 12.65
C GLU A 244 11.22 2.98 11.34
N GLN A 245 10.42 3.70 10.54
CA GLN A 245 9.94 3.22 9.24
C GLN A 245 11.08 3.14 8.21
N LEU A 246 12.03 4.08 8.26
CA LEU A 246 13.22 4.04 7.41
C LEU A 246 14.14 2.86 7.77
N SER A 247 14.28 2.54 9.06
CA SER A 247 15.02 1.38 9.54
C SER A 247 14.39 0.06 9.06
N MET A 248 13.06 -0.04 9.14
CA MET A 248 12.31 -1.19 8.59
C MET A 248 12.52 -1.35 7.08
N MET A 249 12.50 -0.24 6.34
CA MET A 249 12.69 -0.26 4.88
C MET A 249 14.14 -0.55 4.48
N ALA A 250 15.14 -0.04 5.21
CA ALA A 250 16.54 -0.41 5.03
C ALA A 250 16.74 -1.92 5.26
N TRP A 251 16.11 -2.50 6.28
CA TRP A 251 16.12 -3.95 6.50
C TRP A 251 15.46 -4.72 5.34
N PHE A 252 14.27 -4.30 4.90
CA PHE A 252 13.55 -4.93 3.78
C PHE A 252 14.34 -4.91 2.47
N MET A 253 15.08 -3.82 2.21
CA MET A 253 15.96 -3.67 1.05
C MET A 253 17.29 -4.42 1.18
N GLY A 254 17.54 -5.14 2.28
CA GLY A 254 18.80 -5.85 2.54
C GLY A 254 19.99 -4.93 2.85
N LEU A 255 19.71 -3.70 3.30
CA LEU A 255 20.69 -2.66 3.64
C LEU A 255 20.92 -2.53 5.16
N GLY A 256 20.14 -3.22 5.98
CA GLY A 256 20.32 -3.28 7.45
C GLY A 256 21.50 -4.17 7.86
N GLY A 257 22.26 -3.73 8.87
CA GLY A 257 23.28 -4.53 9.57
C GLY A 257 22.88 -4.85 11.01
N ASP A 258 23.71 -5.63 11.72
CA ASP A 258 23.45 -6.10 13.08
C ASP A 258 23.15 -4.94 14.08
N ASP A 259 21.90 -4.88 14.57
CA ASP A 259 21.41 -4.39 15.87
C ASP A 259 21.86 -3.05 16.50
N THR A 260 22.69 -2.20 15.87
CA THR A 260 23.08 -0.90 16.48
C THR A 260 22.88 0.37 15.66
N ASP A 261 22.69 0.27 14.34
CA ASP A 261 22.61 1.44 13.47
C ASP A 261 21.15 1.72 13.05
N THR A 262 20.44 2.51 13.86
CA THR A 262 19.12 3.05 13.47
C THR A 262 19.28 3.95 12.24
N MET A 263 18.60 3.60 11.15
CA MET A 263 18.65 4.36 9.92
C MET A 263 17.79 5.63 10.07
N SER A 264 18.39 6.78 9.78
CA SER A 264 17.70 8.08 9.78
C SER A 264 17.96 8.81 8.47
N CYS A 265 17.11 9.74 8.10
CA CYS A 265 17.34 10.55 6.89
C CYS A 265 18.68 11.29 6.94
N ALA A 266 19.13 11.71 8.13
CA ALA A 266 20.46 12.30 8.34
C ALA A 266 21.62 11.35 8.01
N VAL A 267 21.46 10.04 8.25
CA VAL A 267 22.43 9.00 7.85
C VAL A 267 22.34 8.71 6.35
N ALA A 268 21.14 8.75 5.77
CA ALA A 268 20.90 8.55 4.34
C ALA A 268 21.33 9.74 3.46
N ALA A 269 21.47 10.95 4.03
CA ALA A 269 21.79 12.18 3.31
C ALA A 269 22.95 12.12 2.27
N PRO A 270 24.07 11.43 2.51
CA PRO A 270 25.16 11.32 1.52
C PRO A 270 24.76 10.57 0.23
N PHE A 271 23.69 9.78 0.28
CA PHE A 271 23.19 8.98 -0.85
C PHE A 271 22.21 9.76 -1.73
N CYS A 272 21.68 10.92 -1.28
CA CYS A 272 20.67 11.72 -1.98
C CYS A 272 20.97 11.99 -3.46
N PHE A 273 22.25 12.10 -3.87
CA PHE A 273 22.63 12.39 -5.26
C PHE A 273 23.71 11.43 -5.78
N MET A 274 23.80 10.22 -5.23
CA MET A 274 24.61 9.18 -5.86
C MET A 274 23.99 8.77 -7.20
N GLY A 275 24.81 8.52 -8.23
CA GLY A 275 24.34 8.19 -9.57
C GLY A 275 23.80 6.77 -9.73
N ASN A 276 23.06 6.26 -8.74
CA ASN A 276 22.51 4.91 -8.67
C ASN A 276 21.03 4.93 -8.21
N GLU A 277 20.36 3.80 -8.31
CA GLU A 277 18.93 3.66 -7.94
C GLU A 277 18.65 3.99 -6.47
N LEU A 278 19.61 3.72 -5.57
CA LEU A 278 19.51 4.04 -4.15
C LEU A 278 19.23 5.53 -3.90
N ALA A 279 19.79 6.43 -4.71
CA ALA A 279 19.47 7.85 -4.62
C ALA A 279 17.99 8.15 -4.94
N GLY A 280 17.38 7.42 -5.88
CA GLY A 280 15.96 7.55 -6.20
C GLY A 280 15.06 7.13 -5.03
N TYR A 281 15.43 6.11 -4.28
CA TYR A 281 14.75 5.75 -3.03
C TYR A 281 14.98 6.80 -1.95
N VAL A 282 16.22 7.20 -1.68
CA VAL A 282 16.55 8.19 -0.63
C VAL A 282 15.89 9.54 -0.90
N GLN A 283 15.82 10.01 -2.15
CA GLN A 283 15.11 11.24 -2.53
C GLN A 283 13.58 11.14 -2.34
N GLN A 284 12.99 9.95 -2.47
CA GLN A 284 11.55 9.73 -2.26
C GLN A 284 11.16 9.56 -0.78
N LEU A 285 12.12 9.19 0.07
CA LEU A 285 11.92 8.91 1.49
C LEU A 285 12.38 10.07 2.38
N CYS A 286 13.44 10.76 1.98
CA CYS A 286 14.07 11.85 2.71
C CYS A 286 14.15 13.15 1.88
N PRO A 287 13.05 13.62 1.24
CA PRO A 287 13.10 14.76 0.33
C PRO A 287 13.48 16.09 1.00
N VAL A 288 13.17 16.27 2.28
CA VAL A 288 13.55 17.47 3.06
C VAL A 288 15.04 17.42 3.34
N THR A 289 15.56 16.30 3.85
CA THR A 289 17.01 16.12 4.06
C THR A 289 17.82 16.22 2.76
N CYS A 290 17.27 15.77 1.62
CA CYS A 290 17.90 15.95 0.31
C CYS A 290 17.79 17.37 -0.27
N GLY A 291 17.13 18.31 0.41
CA GLY A 291 16.97 19.70 -0.06
C GLY A 291 16.07 19.85 -1.30
N LEU A 292 15.18 18.88 -1.54
CA LEU A 292 14.25 18.89 -2.69
C LEU A 292 12.96 19.66 -2.41
N CYS A 293 12.81 20.11 -1.16
CA CYS A 293 11.61 20.68 -0.56
C CYS A 293 11.65 22.20 -0.38
N ASP A 294 12.85 22.79 -0.45
CA ASP A 294 13.06 24.22 -0.28
C ASP A 294 12.51 25.00 -1.49
N GLU A 295 12.26 26.30 -1.30
CA GLU A 295 11.78 27.21 -2.35
C GLU A 295 12.81 27.36 -3.49
N ASP A 296 12.65 26.60 -4.58
CA ASP A 296 13.31 26.89 -5.86
C ASP A 296 12.88 28.29 -6.35
N ASP A 297 13.76 29.28 -6.23
CA ASP A 297 13.66 30.66 -6.75
C ASP A 297 12.36 31.44 -6.43
N SER A 298 12.10 31.70 -5.14
CA SER A 298 11.05 32.64 -4.70
C SER A 298 11.27 34.11 -5.13
N ASP A 299 12.38 34.43 -5.79
CA ASP A 299 12.63 35.72 -6.47
C ASP A 299 11.61 36.00 -7.62
N ASN A 300 10.90 34.98 -8.12
CA ASN A 300 9.88 35.14 -9.19
C ASN A 300 8.41 34.94 -8.73
N GLY A 301 8.16 34.63 -7.45
CA GLY A 301 6.79 34.47 -6.93
C GLY A 301 6.01 33.27 -7.49
N ILE A 302 6.71 32.21 -7.88
CA ILE A 302 6.14 30.93 -8.33
C ILE A 302 6.08 29.99 -7.11
N SER A 303 4.98 29.24 -6.95
CA SER A 303 4.86 28.24 -5.89
C SER A 303 5.79 27.05 -6.14
N ASN A 304 6.38 26.49 -5.08
CA ASN A 304 7.31 25.37 -5.22
C ASN A 304 6.59 24.16 -5.85
N TYR A 305 7.02 23.76 -7.06
CA TYR A 305 6.42 22.63 -7.76
C TYR A 305 6.58 21.29 -7.01
N ARG A 306 7.62 21.14 -6.18
CA ARG A 306 7.90 19.95 -5.34
C ARG A 306 7.32 20.04 -3.93
N ASN A 307 6.68 21.16 -3.60
CA ASN A 307 5.91 21.32 -2.37
C ASN A 307 4.74 22.28 -2.64
N PRO A 308 3.77 21.87 -3.49
CA PRO A 308 2.74 22.78 -3.98
C PRO A 308 1.68 23.05 -2.91
N ASP A 309 1.16 24.28 -2.87
CA ASP A 309 0.09 24.71 -1.95
C ASP A 309 -1.27 23.99 -2.17
N GLY A 310 -1.35 23.16 -3.21
CA GLY A 310 -2.47 22.28 -3.48
C GLY A 310 -2.36 21.53 -4.80
N TYR A 311 -3.34 20.66 -5.01
CA TYR A 311 -3.34 19.55 -5.95
C TYR A 311 -4.63 19.56 -6.78
N ARG A 312 -4.51 19.26 -8.07
CA ARG A 312 -5.63 19.14 -9.00
C ARG A 312 -5.98 17.65 -9.15
N VAL A 313 -6.96 17.18 -8.38
CA VAL A 313 -7.52 15.83 -8.53
C VAL A 313 -8.40 15.81 -9.78
N THR A 314 -8.03 15.04 -10.80
CA THR A 314 -8.66 15.01 -12.13
C THR A 314 -9.58 13.81 -12.37
N GLY A 315 -9.46 12.73 -11.60
CA GLY A 315 -10.30 11.55 -11.72
C GLY A 315 -10.32 10.70 -10.46
N ILE A 316 -11.17 9.67 -10.44
CA ILE A 316 -11.24 8.66 -9.38
C ILE A 316 -11.59 7.30 -9.96
N THR A 317 -11.10 6.24 -9.34
CA THR A 317 -11.33 4.84 -9.69
C THR A 317 -11.70 4.10 -8.41
N TYR A 318 -12.69 3.20 -8.50
CA TYR A 318 -13.17 2.38 -7.39
C TYR A 318 -13.07 0.90 -7.77
N HIS A 319 -12.62 0.07 -6.83
CA HIS A 319 -12.50 -1.37 -7.01
C HIS A 319 -12.95 -2.13 -5.75
N ALA A 320 -13.75 -3.15 -6.00
CA ALA A 320 -14.22 -4.17 -5.06
C ALA A 320 -14.56 -5.44 -5.85
N HIS A 321 -15.02 -6.50 -5.17
CA HIS A 321 -15.48 -7.71 -5.82
C HIS A 321 -17.02 -7.79 -5.86
N LEU A 322 -17.57 -9.00 -5.86
CA LEU A 322 -18.96 -9.30 -6.24
C LEU A 322 -20.04 -8.73 -5.31
N LEU A 323 -19.70 -8.36 -4.06
CA LEU A 323 -20.63 -7.77 -3.10
C LEU A 323 -20.64 -6.24 -3.16
N GLY A 324 -19.65 -5.60 -3.79
CA GLY A 324 -19.61 -4.14 -3.93
C GLY A 324 -20.87 -3.61 -4.61
N SER A 325 -21.58 -2.71 -3.94
CA SER A 325 -22.90 -2.21 -4.37
C SER A 325 -22.96 -0.69 -4.48
N GLU A 326 -22.22 0.03 -3.63
CA GLU A 326 -22.15 1.49 -3.61
C GLU A 326 -20.71 1.91 -3.28
N MET A 327 -20.21 2.99 -3.89
CA MET A 327 -18.84 3.47 -3.68
C MET A 327 -18.85 4.98 -3.49
N TYR A 328 -18.14 5.50 -2.49
CA TYR A 328 -18.22 6.91 -2.11
C TYR A 328 -16.84 7.53 -1.89
N ALA A 329 -16.74 8.81 -2.26
CA ALA A 329 -15.62 9.65 -1.89
C ALA A 329 -16.09 11.09 -1.62
N THR A 330 -15.73 11.63 -0.44
CA THR A 330 -16.17 12.96 0.02
C THR A 330 -14.96 13.78 0.46
N LEU A 331 -14.73 14.91 -0.21
CA LEU A 331 -13.78 15.94 0.23
C LEU A 331 -14.40 16.77 1.36
N LEU A 332 -13.69 16.90 2.47
CA LEU A 332 -14.07 17.62 3.68
C LEU A 332 -13.05 18.74 3.92
N ARG A 333 -13.54 19.97 4.03
CA ARG A 333 -12.71 21.17 4.26
C ARG A 333 -13.29 22.04 5.37
N GLU A 334 -12.46 22.40 6.34
CA GLU A 334 -12.81 23.36 7.39
C GLU A 334 -13.08 24.74 6.77
N GLN A 335 -14.18 25.38 7.18
CA GLN A 335 -14.51 26.72 6.72
C GLN A 335 -13.61 27.76 7.39
N GLU A 336 -12.64 28.27 6.62
CA GLU A 336 -11.74 29.33 7.07
C GLU A 336 -12.53 30.54 7.62
N ALA A 337 -12.08 31.05 8.77
CA ALA A 337 -12.74 32.12 9.51
C ALA A 337 -12.52 33.51 8.88
N GLY A 338 -13.01 33.66 7.64
CA GLY A 338 -13.22 34.93 6.97
C GLY A 338 -12.08 35.42 6.08
N LEU A 339 -12.17 35.12 4.79
CA LEU A 339 -11.87 36.06 3.71
C LEU A 339 -12.91 35.88 2.59
N ASP A 340 -13.53 37.00 2.21
CA ASP A 340 -14.38 37.22 1.03
C ASP A 340 -15.60 36.31 0.76
N ALA A 341 -16.71 36.73 1.39
CA ALA A 341 -18.06 36.53 0.86
C ALA A 341 -18.27 37.30 -0.47
N ALA A 342 -17.67 36.81 -1.56
CA ALA A 342 -17.76 37.37 -2.90
C ALA A 342 -17.83 36.29 -4.00
N GLY A 343 -18.79 35.36 -3.91
CA GLY A 343 -18.99 34.32 -4.95
C GLY A 343 -20.23 33.45 -4.80
N ALA A 344 -20.70 33.22 -3.57
CA ALA A 344 -21.86 32.35 -3.31
C ALA A 344 -23.21 33.01 -3.69
N VAL A 345 -23.56 33.00 -4.97
CA VAL A 345 -24.93 33.27 -5.45
C VAL A 345 -25.66 31.95 -5.71
N SER A 346 -26.25 31.38 -4.67
CA SER A 346 -27.44 30.55 -4.80
C SER A 346 -28.32 30.74 -3.57
N ALA A 347 -29.53 31.25 -3.77
CA ALA A 347 -30.42 31.64 -2.68
C ALA A 347 -31.81 31.02 -2.85
N SER A 348 -32.25 30.26 -1.84
CA SER A 348 -33.66 30.31 -1.40
C SER A 348 -33.84 29.77 0.04
N ILE A 349 -34.72 30.45 0.78
CA ILE A 349 -35.05 30.42 2.23
C ILE A 349 -36.59 30.68 2.26
N PRO A 350 -37.48 30.18 3.19
CA PRO A 350 -37.33 30.19 4.66
C PRO A 350 -37.95 29.07 5.56
N VAL A 351 -37.26 28.79 6.70
CA VAL A 351 -37.73 28.81 8.12
C VAL A 351 -38.96 28.00 8.61
N VAL A 352 -38.79 27.14 9.65
CA VAL A 352 -39.43 27.22 11.01
C VAL A 352 -38.60 26.52 12.14
N GLN A 353 -38.07 27.34 13.05
CA GLN A 353 -37.82 27.21 14.52
C GLN A 353 -37.64 25.86 15.29
N LYS A 354 -36.38 25.62 15.71
CA LYS A 354 -35.86 25.38 17.09
C LYS A 354 -36.67 24.59 18.17
N LYS A 355 -35.97 23.64 18.83
CA LYS A 355 -35.73 23.67 20.31
C LYS A 355 -34.62 22.72 20.84
N GLN A 356 -33.69 23.30 21.63
CA GLN A 356 -32.89 22.74 22.76
C GLN A 356 -31.97 21.51 22.48
N GLN A 357 -30.64 21.65 22.34
CA GLN A 357 -29.59 21.98 23.35
C GLN A 357 -29.26 20.87 24.37
N GLN A 358 -28.10 20.19 24.21
CA GLN A 358 -26.92 20.32 25.09
C GLN A 358 -25.77 19.33 24.71
N ALA A 359 -24.72 19.81 24.05
CA ALA A 359 -23.35 19.25 24.04
C ALA A 359 -22.34 20.38 23.67
N VAL A 360 -21.08 20.25 24.08
CA VAL A 360 -20.12 21.35 24.31
C VAL A 360 -18.68 20.79 24.19
N MET A 361 -17.78 21.20 23.27
CA MET A 361 -17.89 22.13 22.13
C MET A 361 -16.94 21.71 20.99
N LEU A 362 -17.37 21.85 19.74
CA LEU A 362 -16.55 22.13 18.54
C LEU A 362 -17.54 22.58 17.45
N ASN A 363 -17.33 23.76 16.86
CA ASN A 363 -18.30 24.34 15.93
C ASN A 363 -17.58 24.91 14.69
N GLU A 364 -16.68 24.10 14.15
CA GLU A 364 -16.10 24.25 12.82
C GLU A 364 -17.15 23.82 11.78
N THR A 365 -17.52 24.75 10.90
CA THR A 365 -18.46 24.47 9.81
C THR A 365 -17.74 23.77 8.66
N LEU A 366 -17.48 22.47 8.81
CA LEU A 366 -16.97 21.62 7.74
C LEU A 366 -17.87 21.72 6.49
N THR A 367 -17.22 21.85 5.34
CA THR A 367 -17.85 21.82 4.02
C THR A 367 -17.53 20.49 3.34
N ALA A 368 -18.55 19.84 2.79
CA ALA A 368 -18.43 18.56 2.11
C ALA A 368 -18.67 18.71 0.60
N LYS A 369 -17.84 18.08 -0.22
CA LYS A 369 -17.96 18.02 -1.69
C LYS A 369 -17.79 16.57 -2.16
N ASP A 370 -18.78 16.07 -2.89
CA ASP A 370 -18.72 14.75 -3.52
C ASP A 370 -17.61 14.70 -4.58
N LEU A 371 -16.79 13.66 -4.53
CA LEU A 371 -15.73 13.35 -5.49
C LEU A 371 -16.15 12.19 -6.41
N LYS A 372 -17.30 12.34 -7.09
CA LYS A 372 -17.87 11.37 -8.03
C LYS A 372 -18.23 10.02 -7.40
N SER A 373 -19.02 10.05 -6.33
CA SER A 373 -19.59 8.83 -5.75
C SER A 373 -20.53 8.07 -6.70
N ARG A 374 -20.63 6.76 -6.51
CA ARG A 374 -21.48 5.81 -7.24
C ARG A 374 -22.49 5.17 -6.28
N GLU A 375 -23.68 5.76 -6.20
CA GLU A 375 -24.84 5.22 -5.44
C GLU A 375 -25.36 3.88 -5.99
N ILE A 376 -24.93 3.50 -7.19
CA ILE A 376 -25.04 2.15 -7.74
C ILE A 376 -23.69 1.87 -8.42
N TRP A 377 -23.02 0.82 -7.97
CA TRP A 377 -21.77 0.31 -8.51
C TRP A 377 -21.95 -1.15 -8.92
N HIS A 378 -21.22 -1.58 -9.96
CA HIS A 378 -21.29 -2.93 -10.50
C HIS A 378 -19.89 -3.44 -10.78
N TYR A 379 -19.64 -4.69 -10.40
CA TYR A 379 -18.38 -5.39 -10.62
C TYR A 379 -17.93 -5.41 -12.11
N ASP A 380 -18.88 -5.39 -13.05
CA ASP A 380 -18.61 -5.34 -14.51
C ASP A 380 -18.35 -3.93 -15.07
N ASP A 381 -18.55 -2.86 -14.27
CA ASP A 381 -18.44 -1.44 -14.67
C ASP A 381 -17.60 -0.65 -13.65
N GLN A 382 -16.30 -0.94 -13.62
CA GLN A 382 -15.33 -0.30 -12.72
C GLN A 382 -14.61 0.91 -13.36
N ALA A 383 -15.31 1.61 -14.26
CA ALA A 383 -14.74 2.69 -15.08
C ALA A 383 -14.13 3.83 -14.26
N SER A 384 -13.03 4.40 -14.76
CA SER A 384 -12.41 5.58 -14.16
C SER A 384 -13.25 6.81 -14.44
N ILE A 385 -13.63 7.53 -13.39
CA ILE A 385 -14.58 8.65 -13.47
C ILE A 385 -13.81 9.97 -13.46
N PRO A 386 -13.87 10.77 -14.53
CA PRO A 386 -13.24 12.07 -14.54
C PRO A 386 -14.02 13.06 -13.66
N MET A 387 -13.28 13.94 -12.99
CA MET A 387 -13.84 14.97 -12.12
C MET A 387 -14.60 16.05 -12.91
N ASP A 388 -15.44 16.82 -12.20
CA ASP A 388 -16.07 18.00 -12.77
C ASP A 388 -15.05 19.12 -13.02
N TYR A 389 -15.47 20.13 -13.79
CA TYR A 389 -14.71 21.36 -13.96
C TYR A 389 -14.85 22.26 -12.73
N ASP A 390 -13.74 22.80 -12.25
CA ASP A 390 -13.67 23.74 -11.12
C ASP A 390 -12.83 24.97 -11.51
N VAL A 391 -12.92 26.03 -10.70
CA VAL A 391 -12.25 27.31 -10.96
C VAL A 391 -10.92 27.35 -10.22
N PHE A 392 -9.83 27.35 -10.97
CA PHE A 392 -8.47 27.41 -10.46
C PHE A 392 -7.92 28.83 -10.59
N THR A 393 -7.27 29.34 -9.55
CA THR A 393 -6.56 30.63 -9.61
C THR A 393 -5.13 30.37 -10.05
N VAL A 394 -4.74 30.89 -11.21
CA VAL A 394 -3.40 30.76 -11.78
C VAL A 394 -2.67 32.10 -11.64
N ALA A 395 -1.48 32.09 -11.06
CA ALA A 395 -0.58 33.24 -11.09
C ALA A 395 0.04 33.35 -12.49
N ASN A 396 -0.19 34.46 -13.20
CA ASN A 396 0.47 34.71 -14.48
C ASN A 396 1.94 35.09 -14.27
N SER A 397 2.86 34.14 -14.43
CA SER A 397 4.27 34.40 -14.74
C SER A 397 4.51 34.56 -16.25
N ASP A 398 3.64 33.99 -17.09
CA ASP A 398 3.96 33.71 -18.50
C ASP A 398 3.42 34.76 -19.49
N ILE A 399 3.82 36.02 -19.31
CA ILE A 399 3.78 37.01 -20.40
C ILE A 399 5.14 37.71 -20.56
N GLY A 400 6.03 37.03 -21.28
CA GLY A 400 6.97 37.64 -22.23
C GLY A 400 7.95 38.69 -21.71
N ASN A 401 9.20 38.25 -21.49
CA ASN A 401 10.46 38.99 -21.63
C ASN A 401 10.32 40.51 -21.92
N SER A 402 10.20 41.31 -20.86
CA SER A 402 10.11 42.76 -20.94
C SER A 402 10.95 43.40 -19.83
N GLU A 403 12.20 43.75 -20.15
CA GLU A 403 13.03 44.59 -19.29
C GLU A 403 12.27 45.88 -18.91
N ASN A 404 11.98 46.03 -17.62
CA ASN A 404 11.11 47.05 -16.99
C ASN A 404 9.58 46.80 -17.10
N SER A 405 9.00 46.18 -16.07
CA SER A 405 7.66 46.57 -15.60
C SER A 405 7.44 46.22 -14.12
N ASN A 406 7.26 47.22 -13.27
CA ASN A 406 6.71 47.04 -11.92
C ASN A 406 5.18 46.85 -12.01
N THR A 407 4.75 45.70 -12.55
CA THR A 407 3.33 45.32 -12.64
C THR A 407 3.06 44.15 -11.71
N ALA A 408 2.17 44.38 -10.73
CA ALA A 408 1.74 43.34 -9.80
C ALA A 408 1.16 42.13 -10.54
N SER A 409 1.39 40.93 -10.01
CA SER A 409 0.87 39.67 -10.54
C SER A 409 -0.66 39.70 -10.59
N THR A 410 -1.21 39.83 -11.80
CA THR A 410 -2.64 39.63 -12.04
C THR A 410 -2.92 38.13 -12.10
N ALA A 411 -3.30 37.57 -10.95
CA ALA A 411 -3.86 36.23 -10.88
C ALA A 411 -5.13 36.15 -11.74
N THR A 412 -5.21 35.14 -12.61
CA THR A 412 -6.36 34.88 -13.48
C THR A 412 -7.03 33.58 -13.09
N THR A 413 -8.37 33.59 -13.09
CA THR A 413 -9.16 32.39 -12.84
C THR A 413 -9.41 31.62 -14.14
N GLU A 414 -9.06 30.34 -14.15
CA GLU A 414 -9.23 29.42 -15.27
C GLU A 414 -10.17 28.29 -14.88
N LEU A 415 -11.11 27.94 -15.75
CA LEU A 415 -11.98 26.77 -15.57
C LEU A 415 -11.26 25.54 -16.15
N LYS A 416 -10.87 24.60 -15.28
CA LYS A 416 -10.16 23.36 -15.68
C LYS A 416 -10.88 22.15 -15.11
N GLN A 417 -10.75 21.00 -15.78
CA GLN A 417 -11.24 19.74 -15.25
C GLN A 417 -10.43 19.33 -14.02
N GLY A 418 -11.11 19.02 -12.92
CA GLY A 418 -10.49 18.61 -11.65
C GLY A 418 -11.02 19.38 -10.46
N VAL A 419 -10.82 18.83 -9.26
CA VAL A 419 -11.14 19.46 -7.97
C VAL A 419 -9.84 19.92 -7.31
N TYR A 420 -9.82 21.14 -6.77
CA TYR A 420 -8.70 21.65 -5.99
C TYR A 420 -8.74 21.13 -4.56
N VAL A 421 -7.71 20.39 -4.18
CA VAL A 421 -7.47 19.82 -2.84
C VAL A 421 -6.19 20.45 -2.28
N LYS A 422 -6.13 20.77 -0.99
CA LYS A 422 -4.93 21.37 -0.35
C LYS A 422 -4.50 20.58 0.89
N PRO A 423 -3.24 20.74 1.36
CA PRO A 423 -2.82 20.22 2.65
C PRO A 423 -3.78 20.66 3.77
N GLY A 424 -4.12 19.72 4.67
CA GLY A 424 -5.11 19.91 5.75
C GLY A 424 -6.57 19.63 5.37
N ASP A 425 -6.90 19.48 4.07
CA ASP A 425 -8.18 18.87 3.69
C ASP A 425 -8.23 17.39 4.13
N LYS A 426 -9.43 16.84 4.27
CA LYS A 426 -9.65 15.40 4.52
C LYS A 426 -10.48 14.81 3.38
N ILE A 427 -10.15 13.60 2.94
CA ILE A 427 -10.95 12.86 1.96
C ILE A 427 -11.41 11.56 2.60
N GLN A 428 -12.71 11.42 2.82
CA GLN A 428 -13.30 10.14 3.19
C GLN A 428 -13.48 9.30 1.93
N ALA A 429 -13.05 8.04 1.97
CA ALA A 429 -13.34 7.02 0.97
C ALA A 429 -14.07 5.84 1.63
N THR A 430 -15.13 5.34 1.00
CA THR A 430 -16.00 4.30 1.55
C THR A 430 -16.44 3.31 0.46
N CYS A 431 -16.32 2.02 0.72
CA CYS A 431 -16.97 0.95 -0.04
C CYS A 431 -18.18 0.42 0.74
N VAL A 432 -19.28 0.15 0.05
CA VAL A 432 -20.49 -0.47 0.63
C VAL A 432 -20.81 -1.77 -0.10
N TYR A 433 -21.24 -2.76 0.68
CA TYR A 433 -21.44 -4.14 0.24
C TYR A 433 -22.87 -4.62 0.53
N ASP A 434 -23.46 -5.35 -0.42
CA ASP A 434 -24.69 -6.13 -0.26
C ASP A 434 -24.37 -7.63 -0.23
N SER A 435 -24.45 -8.23 0.95
CA SER A 435 -24.25 -9.65 1.21
C SER A 435 -25.56 -10.42 1.42
N THR A 436 -26.73 -9.86 1.06
CA THR A 436 -28.05 -10.50 1.29
C THR A 436 -28.18 -11.88 0.66
N ALA A 437 -27.45 -12.14 -0.43
CA ALA A 437 -27.38 -13.43 -1.10
C ALA A 437 -26.37 -14.43 -0.49
N ARG A 438 -25.47 -13.99 0.41
CA ARG A 438 -24.44 -14.83 1.04
C ARG A 438 -24.95 -15.45 2.34
N ALA A 439 -24.70 -16.75 2.51
CA ALA A 439 -25.05 -17.50 3.72
C ALA A 439 -23.95 -17.44 4.80
N GLU A 440 -22.72 -17.12 4.42
CA GLU A 440 -21.54 -17.05 5.28
C GLU A 440 -20.84 -15.70 5.14
N ALA A 441 -20.05 -15.31 6.14
CA ALA A 441 -19.28 -14.07 6.10
C ALA A 441 -18.24 -14.11 4.98
N THR A 442 -18.07 -12.98 4.29
CA THR A 442 -17.12 -12.87 3.17
C THR A 442 -15.88 -12.11 3.67
N SER A 443 -14.74 -12.80 3.75
CA SER A 443 -13.47 -12.20 4.17
C SER A 443 -12.90 -11.28 3.09
N PHE A 444 -12.00 -10.38 3.48
CA PHE A 444 -11.24 -9.57 2.52
C PHE A 444 -10.03 -10.34 1.99
N GLY A 445 -9.79 -10.28 0.68
CA GLY A 445 -8.69 -11.02 0.05
C GLY A 445 -8.78 -11.12 -1.47
N GLU A 446 -7.76 -11.76 -2.03
CA GLU A 446 -7.46 -11.80 -3.46
C GLU A 446 -8.47 -12.59 -4.30
N SER A 447 -9.20 -13.56 -3.74
CA SER A 447 -10.19 -14.31 -4.54
C SER A 447 -11.41 -13.45 -4.91
N THR A 448 -11.95 -13.63 -6.13
CA THR A 448 -13.22 -13.04 -6.61
C THR A 448 -14.41 -13.30 -5.67
N TYR A 449 -14.32 -14.33 -4.83
CA TYR A 449 -15.35 -14.70 -3.85
C TYR A 449 -15.15 -14.09 -2.46
N GLN A 450 -13.99 -13.48 -2.21
CA GLN A 450 -13.65 -12.57 -1.11
C GLN A 450 -13.93 -11.12 -1.55
N GLU A 451 -13.69 -10.13 -0.69
CA GLU A 451 -13.86 -8.70 -1.03
C GLU A 451 -12.57 -7.87 -0.98
N MET A 452 -12.61 -6.72 -1.65
CA MET A 452 -11.60 -5.66 -1.56
C MET A 452 -12.28 -4.31 -1.33
N CYS A 453 -11.56 -3.33 -0.78
CA CYS A 453 -11.91 -1.91 -0.87
C CYS A 453 -10.70 -1.11 -1.33
N ILE A 454 -10.70 -0.71 -2.60
CA ILE A 454 -9.65 0.13 -3.18
C ILE A 454 -10.30 1.35 -3.81
N VAL A 455 -9.88 2.54 -3.37
CA VAL A 455 -10.31 3.82 -3.96
C VAL A 455 -9.10 4.68 -4.25
N THR A 456 -8.95 5.07 -5.51
CA THR A 456 -7.76 5.73 -6.03
C THR A 456 -8.14 6.99 -6.79
N VAL A 457 -7.57 8.13 -6.43
CA VAL A 457 -7.72 9.38 -7.18
C VAL A 457 -6.55 9.61 -8.12
N HIS A 458 -6.80 10.29 -9.22
CA HIS A 458 -5.77 10.70 -10.19
C HIS A 458 -5.45 12.18 -9.99
N VAL A 459 -4.18 12.51 -9.77
CA VAL A 459 -3.68 13.85 -9.48
C VAL A 459 -2.85 14.33 -10.65
N SER A 460 -3.29 15.42 -11.29
CA SER A 460 -2.59 16.02 -12.43
C SER A 460 -1.85 17.30 -12.04
N PHE A 461 -0.63 17.47 -12.54
CA PHE A 461 0.23 18.63 -12.28
C PHE A 461 1.04 19.00 -13.53
N PRO A 462 1.60 20.22 -13.62
CA PRO A 462 2.42 20.62 -14.77
C PRO A 462 3.59 19.66 -15.01
N THR A 463 3.75 19.21 -16.25
CA THR A 463 4.81 18.25 -16.62
C THR A 463 6.20 18.84 -16.35
N PRO A 464 7.12 18.08 -15.71
CA PRO A 464 8.44 18.58 -15.39
C PRO A 464 9.23 19.01 -16.65
N PRO A 465 9.81 20.23 -16.69
CA PRO A 465 10.65 20.67 -17.81
C PRO A 465 11.85 19.75 -18.09
N ALA A 466 12.34 19.05 -17.07
CA ALA A 466 13.40 18.05 -17.17
C ALA A 466 13.03 16.89 -18.12
N MET A 467 11.75 16.49 -18.14
CA MET A 467 11.23 15.41 -18.99
C MET A 467 11.02 15.87 -20.42
N MET A 468 10.65 17.14 -20.61
CA MET A 468 10.47 17.77 -21.93
C MET A 468 11.80 18.13 -22.64
N GLY A 469 12.94 17.63 -22.14
CA GLY A 469 14.26 17.88 -22.71
C GLY A 469 14.77 19.32 -22.54
N ALA A 470 14.10 20.16 -21.73
CA ALA A 470 14.39 21.59 -21.60
C ALA A 470 15.48 21.93 -20.56
N LEU A 471 16.25 20.92 -20.10
CA LEU A 471 17.33 21.07 -19.12
C LEU A 471 18.61 20.34 -19.55
N ASP A 472 19.08 20.68 -20.74
CA ASP A 472 20.41 20.36 -21.26
C ASP A 472 21.50 21.23 -20.60
N ALA A 473 21.82 20.89 -19.34
CA ALA A 473 23.04 21.33 -18.64
C ALA A 473 23.65 20.23 -17.74
N GLU A 474 24.96 20.32 -17.56
CA GLU A 474 25.84 19.40 -16.84
C GLU A 474 25.64 19.47 -15.31
N GLY A 475 25.80 18.34 -14.59
CA GLY A 475 25.88 18.36 -13.12
C GLY A 475 25.51 17.04 -12.46
N ALA A 476 26.32 16.60 -11.48
CA ALA A 476 26.16 15.32 -10.77
C ALA A 476 25.12 15.34 -9.63
N ASN A 477 24.27 16.37 -9.55
CA ASN A 477 23.21 16.53 -8.55
C ASN A 477 21.86 16.69 -9.27
N LYS A 478 21.25 15.60 -9.75
CA LYS A 478 19.92 15.63 -10.36
C LYS A 478 18.93 14.82 -9.51
N ILE A 479 17.74 15.40 -9.33
CA ILE A 479 16.58 14.67 -8.81
C ILE A 479 16.18 13.58 -9.82
N GLN A 480 15.88 12.38 -9.32
CA GLN A 480 15.38 11.26 -10.11
C GLN A 480 13.93 11.52 -10.50
N ALA A 481 13.52 11.07 -11.69
CA ALA A 481 12.18 11.32 -12.22
C ALA A 481 11.07 10.87 -11.26
N ALA A 482 11.18 9.67 -10.68
CA ALA A 482 10.21 9.16 -9.71
C ALA A 482 10.07 10.07 -8.46
N ALA A 483 11.17 10.63 -7.96
CA ALA A 483 11.16 11.56 -6.83
C ALA A 483 10.52 12.91 -7.20
N ASP A 484 10.86 13.50 -8.34
CA ASP A 484 10.27 14.78 -8.80
C ASP A 484 8.77 14.65 -9.07
N LEU A 485 8.32 13.49 -9.58
CA LEU A 485 6.92 13.15 -9.76
C LEU A 485 6.19 12.98 -8.41
N LYS A 486 6.76 12.20 -7.48
CA LYS A 486 6.20 11.97 -6.13
C LYS A 486 5.98 13.28 -5.36
N LEU A 487 6.92 14.22 -5.45
CA LEU A 487 6.87 15.49 -4.72
C LEU A 487 5.81 16.47 -5.26
N ARG A 488 5.30 16.27 -6.48
CA ARG A 488 4.24 17.10 -7.10
C ARG A 488 2.83 16.71 -6.67
N THR A 489 2.69 15.70 -5.80
CA THR A 489 1.41 15.18 -5.30
C THR A 489 1.39 15.12 -3.76
N PHE A 490 0.27 14.67 -3.19
CA PHE A 490 0.07 14.55 -1.75
C PHE A 490 0.27 13.11 -1.24
N GLN A 491 0.37 12.96 0.08
CA GLN A 491 0.25 11.68 0.78
C GLN A 491 -0.95 11.68 1.74
N CYS A 492 -1.48 10.49 2.05
CA CYS A 492 -2.53 10.31 3.04
C CYS A 492 -1.92 10.14 4.43
N GLY A 493 -1.85 11.23 5.19
CA GLY A 493 -1.31 11.25 6.54
C GLY A 493 -1.97 10.22 7.46
N VAL A 494 -1.13 9.45 8.14
CA VAL A 494 -1.52 8.50 9.19
C VAL A 494 -1.44 9.18 10.56
N ASP A 495 -2.50 9.01 11.35
CA ASP A 495 -2.66 9.51 12.71
C ASP A 495 -2.45 8.36 13.71
N ASN A 496 -1.22 8.20 14.18
CA ASN A 496 -0.85 7.18 15.17
C ASN A 496 -1.16 7.57 16.63
N GLU A 497 -1.68 8.77 16.89
CA GLU A 497 -2.03 9.21 18.26
C GLU A 497 -3.50 8.94 18.57
N PHE A 498 -4.40 9.32 17.65
CA PHE A 498 -5.85 9.17 17.82
C PHE A 498 -6.49 8.16 16.85
N HIS A 499 -5.70 7.55 15.96
CA HIS A 499 -6.14 6.49 15.04
C HIS A 499 -7.30 6.90 14.12
N THR A 500 -7.41 8.19 13.79
CA THR A 500 -8.48 8.70 12.93
C THR A 500 -8.31 8.35 11.44
N SER A 501 -7.14 7.86 11.06
CA SER A 501 -6.81 7.37 9.72
C SER A 501 -6.96 5.85 9.55
N ASP A 502 -7.27 5.11 10.62
CA ASP A 502 -7.57 3.67 10.57
C ASP A 502 -8.72 3.41 9.58
N ILE A 503 -8.71 2.21 9.01
CA ILE A 503 -9.88 1.69 8.29
C ILE A 503 -10.89 1.20 9.34
N TYR A 504 -12.17 1.53 9.16
CA TYR A 504 -13.24 1.13 10.09
C TYR A 504 -14.50 0.70 9.36
N GLN A 505 -15.34 -0.08 10.06
CA GLN A 505 -16.45 -0.80 9.47
C GLN A 505 -17.77 -0.55 10.22
N GLY A 506 -18.89 -0.70 9.53
CA GLY A 506 -20.21 -0.46 10.11
C GLY A 506 -21.37 -0.89 9.20
N PHE A 507 -22.59 -0.51 9.61
CA PHE A 507 -23.83 -0.83 8.91
C PHE A 507 -24.57 0.46 8.56
N LEU A 508 -25.21 0.50 7.39
CA LEU A 508 -26.08 1.63 7.01
C LEU A 508 -27.55 1.25 7.06
N GLU A 509 -28.39 2.14 7.58
CA GLU A 509 -29.83 2.01 7.51
C GLU A 509 -30.33 2.21 6.06
N GLN A 510 -31.58 1.80 5.80
CA GLN A 510 -32.18 1.97 4.48
C GLN A 510 -32.43 3.46 4.17
N GLY A 511 -31.72 4.00 3.18
CA GLY A 511 -31.85 5.40 2.75
C GLY A 511 -30.91 6.38 3.44
N GLU A 512 -30.00 5.88 4.29
CA GLU A 512 -28.86 6.65 4.82
C GLU A 512 -27.82 6.93 3.72
N ASP A 513 -27.16 8.08 3.75
CA ASP A 513 -26.26 8.51 2.67
C ASP A 513 -24.80 8.10 2.95
N GLY A 514 -24.25 7.20 2.15
CA GLY A 514 -22.87 6.71 2.30
C GLY A 514 -21.78 7.77 2.09
N ARG A 515 -22.14 9.01 1.69
CA ARG A 515 -21.23 10.17 1.68
C ARG A 515 -21.03 10.81 3.05
N ASN A 516 -21.90 10.52 4.02
CA ASN A 516 -21.98 11.20 5.32
C ASN A 516 -21.37 10.42 6.49
N ILE A 517 -20.72 9.27 6.25
CA ILE A 517 -20.14 8.40 7.29
C ILE A 517 -19.27 9.21 8.25
N TRP A 518 -18.46 10.16 7.77
CA TRP A 518 -17.62 11.05 8.58
C TRP A 518 -18.36 11.82 9.68
N SER A 519 -19.68 12.03 9.53
CA SER A 519 -20.55 12.78 10.44
C SER A 519 -21.61 11.92 11.13
N GLU A 520 -22.11 10.88 10.46
CA GLU A 520 -23.20 10.02 10.94
C GLU A 520 -22.67 8.74 11.61
N HIS A 521 -21.49 8.26 11.20
CA HIS A 521 -20.75 7.12 11.77
C HIS A 521 -19.26 7.48 11.98
N PRO A 522 -18.93 8.51 12.78
CA PRO A 522 -17.54 8.88 13.00
C PRO A 522 -16.77 7.74 13.66
N ILE A 523 -15.49 7.56 13.28
CA ILE A 523 -14.67 6.41 13.73
C ILE A 523 -14.57 6.29 15.26
N GLN A 524 -14.64 7.42 15.98
CA GLN A 524 -14.60 7.46 17.44
C GLN A 524 -15.84 6.83 18.11
N ASP A 525 -16.96 6.75 17.39
CA ASP A 525 -18.21 6.12 17.84
C ASP A 525 -18.32 4.66 17.32
N SER A 526 -17.31 4.15 16.60
CA SER A 526 -17.29 2.76 16.10
C SER A 526 -17.38 1.75 17.23
N GLN A 527 -18.34 0.82 17.10
CA GLN A 527 -18.52 -0.33 18.00
C GLN A 527 -17.98 -1.64 17.39
N LEU A 528 -17.44 -1.56 16.17
CA LEU A 528 -16.79 -2.67 15.47
C LEU A 528 -15.28 -2.45 15.42
N CYS A 529 -14.54 -3.50 15.05
CA CYS A 529 -13.10 -3.43 14.85
C CYS A 529 -12.68 -2.23 13.97
N THR A 530 -11.59 -1.56 14.36
CA THR A 530 -10.81 -0.70 13.46
C THR A 530 -9.50 -1.41 13.10
N PHE A 531 -8.94 -1.03 11.96
CA PHE A 531 -7.80 -1.70 11.34
C PHE A 531 -6.74 -0.65 11.03
N PRO A 532 -5.62 -0.65 11.77
CA PRO A 532 -4.55 0.31 11.55
C PRO A 532 -3.96 0.23 10.15
N VAL A 533 -3.52 1.38 9.68
CA VAL A 533 -2.80 1.53 8.41
C VAL A 533 -1.48 2.22 8.68
N ASP A 534 -0.41 1.71 8.10
CA ASP A 534 0.91 2.31 8.21
C ASP A 534 1.20 3.14 6.94
N ASP A 535 1.91 4.25 7.10
CA ASP A 535 2.35 5.11 5.99
C ASP A 535 3.59 4.50 5.32
N PHE A 536 3.42 3.30 4.74
CA PHE A 536 4.45 2.59 4.01
C PHE A 536 4.55 3.13 2.57
N GLU A 537 5.12 4.34 2.46
CA GLU A 537 5.42 5.09 1.23
C GLU A 537 6.55 4.44 0.38
N ALA A 538 6.43 3.12 0.19
CA ALA A 538 7.01 2.33 -0.89
C ALA A 538 6.65 2.93 -2.28
N PRO A 539 7.27 2.50 -3.39
CA PRO A 539 6.98 2.99 -4.76
C PRO A 539 5.52 2.85 -5.25
N LEU A 540 4.62 2.35 -4.42
CA LEU A 540 3.17 2.24 -4.63
C LEU A 540 2.38 3.47 -4.12
N GLY A 541 3.00 4.36 -3.33
CA GLY A 541 2.44 5.68 -2.96
C GLY A 541 1.13 5.66 -2.18
N ALA A 542 0.88 4.59 -1.40
CA ALA A 542 -0.34 4.32 -0.65
C ALA A 542 -0.02 3.93 0.81
N SER A 543 -0.95 4.17 1.74
CA SER A 543 -0.88 3.61 3.10
C SER A 543 -1.44 2.19 3.08
N PHE A 544 -0.83 1.24 3.80
CA PHE A 544 -1.16 -0.18 3.76
C PHE A 544 -1.77 -0.65 5.09
N LEU A 545 -2.67 -1.63 5.04
CA LEU A 545 -3.12 -2.37 6.23
C LEU A 545 -1.96 -3.13 6.86
N ASN A 546 -1.74 -2.92 8.16
CA ASN A 546 -0.68 -3.63 8.91
C ASN A 546 -1.15 -4.95 9.54
N MET A 547 -2.34 -5.42 9.13
CA MET A 547 -3.01 -6.66 9.57
C MET A 547 -3.38 -6.72 11.05
N GLN A 548 -3.14 -5.67 11.85
CA GLN A 548 -3.60 -5.59 13.23
C GLN A 548 -5.10 -5.28 13.31
N THR A 549 -5.67 -5.52 14.50
CA THR A 549 -7.08 -5.22 14.79
C THR A 549 -7.17 -4.48 16.13
N ARG A 550 -8.11 -3.53 16.23
CA ARG A 550 -8.34 -2.71 17.41
C ARG A 550 -9.82 -2.59 17.70
N ASN A 551 -10.18 -2.29 18.96
CA ASN A 551 -11.55 -1.98 19.38
C ASN A 551 -12.61 -3.05 19.04
N CYS A 552 -12.18 -4.30 18.82
CA CYS A 552 -13.07 -5.36 18.40
C CYS A 552 -14.10 -5.74 19.48
N PRO A 553 -15.39 -5.90 19.12
CA PRO A 553 -16.41 -6.37 20.06
C PRO A 553 -16.19 -7.85 20.39
N VAL A 554 -15.95 -8.14 21.67
CA VAL A 554 -15.74 -9.50 22.19
C VAL A 554 -16.95 -10.39 21.91
N SER A 555 -16.74 -11.48 21.17
CA SER A 555 -17.80 -12.39 20.74
C SER A 555 -18.26 -13.35 21.86
N GLU A 556 -19.45 -13.94 21.72
CA GLU A 556 -19.86 -15.01 22.64
C GLU A 556 -19.04 -16.32 22.48
N LYS A 557 -18.33 -16.49 21.36
CA LYS A 557 -17.37 -17.60 21.20
C LYS A 557 -16.05 -17.30 21.91
N ASP A 558 -15.66 -16.03 22.03
CA ASP A 558 -14.45 -15.57 22.72
C ASP A 558 -14.59 -15.71 24.25
N LYS A 559 -15.82 -15.98 24.73
CA LYS A 559 -16.07 -16.51 26.09
C LYS A 559 -15.50 -17.91 26.30
N ILE A 560 -15.19 -18.65 25.23
CA ILE A 560 -14.28 -19.81 25.27
C ILE A 560 -12.86 -19.28 25.16
N SER A 561 -12.43 -18.57 26.21
CA SER A 561 -11.02 -18.26 26.39
C SER A 561 -10.23 -19.56 26.46
N LEU A 562 -8.93 -19.50 26.16
CA LEU A 562 -7.95 -20.51 26.56
C LEU A 562 -8.14 -20.92 28.04
N CYS A 563 -8.57 -19.98 28.90
CA CYS A 563 -8.81 -20.17 30.33
C CYS A 563 -10.14 -20.85 30.71
N GLN A 564 -10.97 -21.27 29.74
CA GLN A 564 -12.24 -21.92 30.05
C GLN A 564 -12.03 -23.20 30.87
N GLY A 565 -12.73 -23.32 31.99
CA GLY A 565 -12.62 -24.47 32.90
C GLY A 565 -11.36 -24.48 33.78
N TYR A 566 -10.44 -23.53 33.61
CA TYR A 566 -9.32 -23.34 34.52
C TYR A 566 -9.80 -22.75 35.87
N LYS A 567 -8.94 -22.77 36.90
CA LYS A 567 -9.28 -22.25 38.24
C LYS A 567 -9.58 -20.74 38.26
N SER A 568 -9.21 -20.03 37.20
CA SER A 568 -9.62 -18.65 36.94
C SER A 568 -9.86 -18.46 35.46
N GLU A 569 -10.87 -17.65 35.14
CA GLU A 569 -11.34 -17.37 33.77
C GLU A 569 -10.75 -16.05 33.21
N VAL A 570 -9.84 -15.37 33.93
CA VAL A 570 -9.13 -14.19 33.40
C VAL A 570 -7.96 -14.65 32.54
N PHE A 571 -7.88 -14.10 31.33
CA PHE A 571 -6.87 -14.35 30.33
C PHE A 571 -5.90 -13.18 30.24
N PHE A 572 -4.60 -13.47 30.10
CA PHE A 572 -3.53 -12.48 29.99
C PHE A 572 -2.92 -12.51 28.59
N PRO A 573 -3.50 -11.82 27.59
CA PRO A 573 -3.10 -11.94 26.18
C PRO A 573 -1.60 -11.69 25.96
N ASP A 574 -1.04 -10.65 26.58
CA ASP A 574 0.35 -10.21 26.38
C ASP A 574 1.40 -10.99 27.20
N THR A 575 1.00 -12.09 27.84
CA THR A 575 1.97 -12.96 28.54
C THR A 575 2.67 -13.85 27.53
N VAL A 576 4.00 -13.97 27.61
CA VAL A 576 4.76 -14.87 26.73
C VAL A 576 4.37 -16.33 27.05
N ALA A 577 3.74 -16.99 26.08
CA ALA A 577 3.29 -18.38 26.17
C ALA A 577 4.39 -19.38 25.74
N GLY A 578 5.39 -18.90 25.00
CA GLY A 578 6.55 -19.67 24.58
C GLY A 578 7.39 -18.93 23.54
N PHE A 579 8.29 -19.64 22.89
CA PHE A 579 8.99 -19.23 21.69
C PHE A 579 9.24 -20.41 20.75
N LYS A 580 9.43 -20.11 19.47
CA LYS A 580 9.94 -21.04 18.46
C LYS A 580 11.37 -20.68 18.09
N CYS A 581 12.22 -21.68 17.95
CA CYS A 581 13.57 -21.53 17.42
C CYS A 581 13.53 -21.48 15.89
N TYR A 582 14.34 -20.63 15.27
CA TYR A 582 14.46 -20.51 13.82
C TYR A 582 15.91 -20.74 13.39
N GLY A 583 16.07 -21.52 12.32
CA GLY A 583 17.38 -21.91 11.80
C GLY A 583 18.10 -22.99 12.62
N GLY A 584 19.27 -23.40 12.11
CA GLY A 584 20.12 -24.40 12.75
C GLY A 584 19.46 -25.78 12.95
N THR A 585 19.91 -26.47 14.00
CA THR A 585 19.52 -27.87 14.29
C THR A 585 18.15 -28.00 14.98
N PHE A 586 17.61 -26.90 15.50
CA PHE A 586 16.33 -26.85 16.22
C PHE A 586 15.29 -25.96 15.52
N ASP A 587 15.41 -25.75 14.21
CA ASP A 587 14.45 -24.97 13.43
C ASP A 587 13.00 -25.48 13.63
N GLN A 588 12.07 -24.53 13.78
CA GLN A 588 10.65 -24.72 14.11
C GLN A 588 10.36 -25.43 15.45
N LYS A 589 11.33 -25.59 16.35
CA LYS A 589 11.15 -26.29 17.64
C LYS A 589 10.66 -25.36 18.74
N ASP A 590 9.73 -25.86 19.57
CA ASP A 590 9.07 -25.06 20.60
C ASP A 590 9.75 -25.14 21.98
N SER A 591 9.69 -24.01 22.69
CA SER A 591 10.19 -23.84 24.05
C SER A 591 9.48 -24.65 25.13
N ASN A 592 8.17 -24.93 24.97
CA ASN A 592 7.36 -25.48 26.03
C ASN A 592 7.76 -26.92 26.31
N LYS A 593 7.77 -27.26 27.60
CA LYS A 593 8.33 -28.49 28.12
C LYS A 593 7.67 -29.76 27.58
N GLU A 594 6.38 -29.67 27.26
CA GLU A 594 5.61 -30.80 26.75
C GLU A 594 5.75 -30.95 25.21
N PHE A 595 6.09 -29.88 24.48
CA PHE A 595 6.48 -29.95 23.06
C PHE A 595 7.94 -30.41 22.91
N ASP A 596 8.87 -29.52 22.55
CA ASP A 596 10.28 -29.87 22.28
C ASP A 596 11.25 -29.45 23.40
N ASN A 597 10.78 -28.67 24.39
CA ASN A 597 11.55 -28.24 25.57
C ASN A 597 12.92 -27.61 25.20
N ILE A 598 12.94 -26.74 24.19
CA ILE A 598 14.16 -26.03 23.76
C ILE A 598 14.33 -24.74 24.57
N SER A 599 15.49 -24.53 25.21
CA SER A 599 15.83 -23.21 25.76
C SER A 599 16.38 -22.29 24.67
N SER A 600 16.26 -20.97 24.83
CA SER A 600 16.85 -19.99 23.89
C SER A 600 18.37 -20.18 23.76
N SER A 601 19.05 -20.46 24.88
CA SER A 601 20.46 -20.87 24.89
C SER A 601 20.75 -22.13 24.06
N LYS A 602 19.82 -23.08 24.02
CA LYS A 602 19.98 -24.33 23.27
C LYS A 602 19.66 -24.14 21.79
N CYS A 603 18.70 -23.29 21.45
CA CYS A 603 18.46 -22.84 20.08
C CYS A 603 19.74 -22.21 19.49
N LEU A 604 20.20 -21.11 20.10
CA LEU A 604 21.30 -20.30 19.56
C LEU A 604 22.68 -20.97 19.72
N LEU A 605 23.04 -21.44 20.92
CA LEU A 605 24.42 -21.87 21.22
C LEU A 605 24.71 -23.35 20.95
N GLU A 606 23.71 -24.24 21.13
CA GLU A 606 23.89 -25.68 20.89
C GLU A 606 23.37 -26.12 19.51
N GLY A 607 22.27 -25.52 19.04
CA GLY A 607 21.66 -25.81 17.75
C GLY A 607 22.28 -25.06 16.58
N GLY A 608 22.93 -23.92 16.84
CA GLY A 608 23.34 -22.98 15.79
C GLY A 608 22.14 -22.37 15.08
N GLY A 609 21.04 -22.13 15.80
CA GLY A 609 19.89 -21.38 15.29
C GLY A 609 20.21 -19.89 15.20
N ASP A 610 19.55 -19.23 14.25
CA ASP A 610 19.80 -17.84 13.90
C ASP A 610 18.97 -16.88 14.78
N ASP A 611 17.76 -17.29 15.19
CA ASP A 611 16.84 -16.50 16.02
C ASP A 611 15.92 -17.39 16.88
N TYR A 612 15.23 -16.81 17.87
CA TYR A 612 14.08 -17.43 18.53
C TYR A 612 12.96 -16.39 18.77
N GLN A 613 11.80 -16.59 18.14
CA GLN A 613 10.68 -15.66 18.26
C GLN A 613 9.72 -16.12 19.35
N SER A 614 9.54 -15.27 20.36
CA SER A 614 8.50 -15.42 21.37
C SER A 614 7.11 -15.23 20.78
N TYR A 615 6.15 -16.02 21.26
CA TYR A 615 4.73 -15.82 20.99
C TYR A 615 3.96 -15.61 22.30
N SER A 616 2.94 -14.78 22.22
CA SER A 616 2.07 -14.40 23.33
C SER A 616 0.98 -15.45 23.60
N CYS A 617 0.27 -15.28 24.71
CA CYS A 617 -0.91 -16.05 25.04
C CYS A 617 -2.05 -15.77 24.06
N LEU A 618 -2.12 -14.57 23.48
CA LEU A 618 -3.05 -14.25 22.38
C LEU A 618 -2.70 -15.05 21.12
N ASP A 619 -1.44 -15.06 20.71
CA ASP A 619 -0.99 -15.84 19.55
C ASP A 619 -1.27 -17.35 19.72
N ALA A 620 -1.05 -17.88 20.93
CA ALA A 620 -1.34 -19.27 21.27
C ALA A 620 -2.86 -19.55 21.31
N HIS A 621 -3.67 -18.61 21.79
CA HIS A 621 -5.13 -18.68 21.77
C HIS A 621 -5.64 -18.71 20.32
N ASP A 622 -5.27 -17.72 19.53
CA ASP A 622 -5.71 -17.57 18.14
C ASP A 622 -5.29 -18.78 17.30
N TRP A 623 -4.05 -19.25 17.44
CA TRP A 623 -3.58 -20.48 16.78
C TRP A 623 -4.41 -21.71 17.18
N MET A 624 -4.73 -21.86 18.47
CA MET A 624 -5.50 -23.01 18.96
C MET A 624 -6.96 -23.02 18.43
N PHE A 625 -7.55 -21.84 18.21
CA PHE A 625 -8.93 -21.70 17.72
C PHE A 625 -9.06 -21.61 16.20
N GLN A 626 -7.98 -21.37 15.47
CA GLN A 626 -7.93 -21.43 13.99
C GLN A 626 -7.76 -22.86 13.43
N GLN A 627 -7.43 -23.86 14.26
CA GLN A 627 -7.09 -25.22 13.82
C GLN A 627 -8.10 -26.28 14.33
N GLU A 628 -8.33 -27.34 13.54
CA GLU A 628 -9.19 -28.46 13.94
C GLU A 628 -8.41 -29.54 14.71
N PHE A 629 -8.47 -29.47 16.05
CA PHE A 629 -7.93 -30.50 16.94
C PHE A 629 -8.99 -31.49 17.45
N SER A 630 -8.58 -32.74 17.68
CA SER A 630 -9.37 -33.73 18.40
C SER A 630 -9.49 -33.37 19.90
N PRO A 631 -10.45 -33.98 20.66
CA PRO A 631 -10.62 -33.68 22.08
C PRO A 631 -9.36 -33.91 22.92
N ASP A 632 -8.65 -35.01 22.67
CA ASP A 632 -7.43 -35.38 23.42
C ASP A 632 -6.28 -34.38 23.15
N GLU A 633 -6.20 -33.84 21.93
CA GLU A 633 -5.24 -32.79 21.57
C GLU A 633 -5.60 -31.45 22.22
N LYS A 634 -6.89 -31.10 22.32
CA LYS A 634 -7.33 -29.87 23.00
C LYS A 634 -7.07 -29.92 24.50
N ASP A 635 -7.39 -31.02 25.17
CA ASP A 635 -7.08 -31.23 26.60
C ASP A 635 -5.56 -31.11 26.86
N TYR A 636 -4.74 -31.59 25.92
CA TYR A 636 -3.29 -31.45 25.94
C TYR A 636 -2.85 -29.98 25.76
N MET A 637 -3.38 -29.22 24.79
CA MET A 637 -3.07 -27.79 24.60
C MET A 637 -3.44 -26.95 25.83
N TYR A 638 -4.62 -27.19 26.41
CA TYR A 638 -5.03 -26.54 27.65
C TYR A 638 -4.05 -26.81 28.79
N SER A 639 -3.48 -28.02 28.90
CA SER A 639 -2.50 -28.35 29.94
C SER A 639 -1.18 -27.58 29.83
N VAL A 640 -0.81 -27.13 28.62
CA VAL A 640 0.43 -26.38 28.36
C VAL A 640 0.22 -24.90 28.66
N TRP A 641 -0.79 -24.26 28.06
CA TRP A 641 -0.89 -22.79 28.09
C TRP A 641 -1.80 -22.24 29.21
N GLN A 642 -2.79 -22.97 29.73
CA GLN A 642 -3.62 -22.45 30.83
C GLN A 642 -2.80 -22.03 32.08
N PRO A 643 -1.76 -22.77 32.52
CA PRO A 643 -0.96 -22.35 33.68
C PRO A 643 -0.13 -21.09 33.47
N LEU A 644 0.10 -20.68 32.21
CA LEU A 644 0.85 -19.48 31.83
C LEU A 644 -0.07 -18.29 31.58
N CYS A 645 -1.19 -18.53 30.90
CA CYS A 645 -2.06 -17.50 30.34
C CYS A 645 -3.26 -17.14 31.22
N CYS A 646 -3.47 -17.83 32.35
CA CYS A 646 -4.70 -17.74 33.14
C CYS A 646 -4.45 -17.59 34.64
N GLY A 647 -5.09 -16.61 35.28
CA GLY A 647 -4.90 -16.33 36.71
C GLY A 647 -5.93 -15.36 37.30
N THR A 648 -5.78 -14.99 38.58
CA THR A 648 -6.85 -14.30 39.32
C THR A 648 -6.59 -12.80 39.51
N SER A 649 -7.29 -11.98 38.72
CA SER A 649 -7.45 -10.50 38.84
C SER A 649 -6.38 -9.60 38.19
N VAL A 650 -6.79 -8.35 37.93
CA VAL A 650 -6.12 -7.34 37.09
C VAL A 650 -5.27 -6.36 37.92
N GLU A 651 -5.25 -6.46 39.26
CA GLU A 651 -4.48 -5.53 40.12
C GLU A 651 -2.97 -5.83 40.17
N ASP A 652 -2.50 -6.91 39.52
CA ASP A 652 -1.09 -7.36 39.49
C ASP A 652 -0.29 -6.90 38.25
N GLU A 653 -0.76 -5.92 37.47
CA GLU A 653 -0.02 -5.34 36.32
C GLU A 653 1.36 -4.76 36.67
N LYS A 654 1.70 -4.60 37.95
CA LYS A 654 3.03 -4.17 38.41
C LYS A 654 4.00 -5.35 38.53
N LYS A 655 4.41 -5.88 37.37
CA LYS A 655 5.57 -6.78 37.21
C LYS A 655 6.82 -6.13 37.81
N ASN A 656 7.12 -6.45 39.07
CA ASN A 656 8.36 -6.09 39.74
C ASN A 656 9.32 -7.29 39.75
N MET A 657 10.61 -7.06 40.05
CA MET A 657 11.66 -8.10 40.05
C MET A 657 11.43 -9.31 40.99
N CYS A 658 10.41 -9.30 41.86
CA CYS A 658 10.04 -10.48 42.66
C CYS A 658 9.10 -11.46 41.92
N HIS A 659 8.67 -11.13 40.70
CA HIS A 659 7.82 -11.99 39.87
C HIS A 659 8.53 -13.32 39.57
N GLY A 660 7.86 -14.44 39.83
CA GLY A 660 8.43 -15.80 39.74
C GLY A 660 9.04 -16.35 41.05
N TYR A 661 9.31 -15.53 42.07
CA TYR A 661 9.90 -15.99 43.34
C TYR A 661 8.84 -16.44 44.37
N GLY A 662 8.21 -17.59 44.13
CA GLY A 662 7.56 -18.43 45.14
C GLY A 662 6.39 -17.84 45.96
N SER A 663 5.20 -17.80 45.37
CA SER A 663 3.86 -17.77 46.01
C SER A 663 3.63 -16.88 47.26
N ASP A 664 2.80 -15.85 47.08
CA ASP A 664 1.90 -15.24 48.07
C ASP A 664 2.51 -14.52 49.29
N LYS A 665 3.84 -14.37 49.39
CA LYS A 665 4.48 -13.69 50.56
C LYS A 665 5.66 -12.77 50.26
N SER A 666 6.07 -12.61 49.00
CA SER A 666 7.08 -11.64 48.59
C SER A 666 6.48 -10.24 48.52
N VAL A 667 7.00 -9.32 49.33
CA VAL A 667 6.69 -7.88 49.25
C VAL A 667 7.89 -7.18 48.64
N PHE A 668 7.71 -6.49 47.51
CA PHE A 668 8.76 -5.67 46.93
C PHE A 668 9.04 -4.46 47.83
N LEU A 669 10.31 -4.26 48.20
CA LEU A 669 10.75 -3.20 49.12
C LEU A 669 11.66 -2.21 48.36
N PRO A 670 11.08 -1.26 47.60
CA PRO A 670 11.80 -0.48 46.59
C PRO A 670 13.05 0.22 47.13
N ASP A 671 12.96 0.85 48.30
CA ASP A 671 14.03 1.66 48.91
C ASP A 671 15.14 0.85 49.60
N THR A 672 15.09 -0.49 49.53
CA THR A 672 16.12 -1.35 50.13
C THR A 672 17.38 -1.35 49.26
N VAL A 673 18.57 -1.24 49.86
CA VAL A 673 19.83 -1.31 49.10
C VAL A 673 20.02 -2.71 48.52
N ALA A 674 19.99 -2.82 47.19
CA ALA A 674 20.16 -4.07 46.45
C ALA A 674 21.63 -4.41 46.21
N GLY A 675 22.48 -3.39 46.07
CA GLY A 675 23.92 -3.57 45.82
C GLY A 675 24.66 -2.23 45.72
N PHE A 676 25.86 -2.28 45.16
CA PHE A 676 26.61 -1.10 44.76
C PHE A 676 27.40 -1.34 43.48
N MET A 677 27.71 -0.25 42.79
CA MET A 677 28.56 -0.22 41.60
C MET A 677 29.77 0.68 41.88
N CYS A 678 30.92 0.29 41.36
CA CYS A 678 32.19 0.98 41.62
C CYS A 678 32.55 1.95 40.49
N TYR A 679 33.15 3.09 40.85
CA TYR A 679 33.45 4.15 39.89
C TYR A 679 34.92 4.58 39.96
N GLY A 680 35.57 4.57 38.80
CA GLY A 680 37.00 4.80 38.64
C GLY A 680 37.88 3.59 38.96
N GLY A 681 39.13 3.65 38.47
CA GLY A 681 40.13 2.61 38.68
C GLY A 681 39.84 1.30 37.92
N LYS A 682 40.46 0.20 38.37
CA LYS A 682 40.46 -1.10 37.69
C LYS A 682 39.09 -1.81 37.65
N PHE A 683 38.17 -1.45 38.54
CA PHE A 683 36.87 -2.10 38.70
C PHE A 683 35.72 -1.12 38.39
N ASP A 684 35.96 -0.14 37.51
CA ASP A 684 34.94 0.80 37.05
C ASP A 684 33.75 0.05 36.44
N GLN A 685 32.55 0.50 36.80
CA GLN A 685 31.24 -0.05 36.41
C GLN A 685 30.95 -1.51 36.83
N GLN A 686 31.83 -2.15 37.63
CA GLN A 686 31.59 -3.52 38.12
C GLN A 686 30.71 -3.54 39.38
N SER A 687 29.86 -4.56 39.46
CA SER A 687 28.81 -4.72 40.46
C SER A 687 29.22 -5.55 41.68
N SER A 688 28.59 -5.24 42.82
CA SER A 688 28.68 -6.07 44.03
C SER A 688 27.98 -7.42 43.93
N ASN A 689 27.07 -7.58 42.97
CA ASN A 689 26.25 -8.78 42.86
C ASN A 689 27.06 -9.98 42.33
N LYS A 690 26.88 -11.13 43.00
CA LYS A 690 27.76 -12.29 42.87
C LYS A 690 27.67 -13.01 41.53
N GLU A 691 26.51 -12.93 40.88
CA GLU A 691 26.25 -13.58 39.58
C GLU A 691 26.77 -12.76 38.39
N PHE A 692 27.10 -11.48 38.63
CA PHE A 692 27.74 -10.58 37.66
C PHE A 692 29.25 -10.55 37.95
N ASP A 693 29.73 -9.60 38.76
CA ASP A 693 31.17 -9.37 38.96
C ASP A 693 31.70 -9.73 40.36
N ASN A 694 30.81 -9.82 41.36
CA ASN A 694 31.14 -10.17 42.75
C ASN A 694 32.24 -9.27 43.40
N VAL A 695 32.24 -7.97 43.09
CA VAL A 695 33.28 -7.05 43.58
C VAL A 695 32.91 -6.48 44.96
N SER A 696 33.84 -6.53 45.92
CA SER A 696 33.61 -5.92 47.24
C SER A 696 34.02 -4.45 47.26
N SER A 697 33.34 -3.63 48.06
CA SER A 697 33.65 -2.19 48.20
C SER A 697 35.10 -1.95 48.65
N LYS A 698 35.66 -2.88 49.44
CA LYS A 698 37.09 -2.90 49.80
C LYS A 698 38.01 -3.09 48.59
N LYS A 699 37.65 -3.95 47.61
CA LYS A 699 38.41 -4.12 46.37
C LYS A 699 38.38 -2.85 45.52
N CYS A 700 37.21 -2.23 45.38
CA CYS A 700 37.06 -1.01 44.59
C CYS A 700 37.96 0.13 45.13
N LEU A 701 37.91 0.38 46.44
CA LEU A 701 38.65 1.47 47.07
C LEU A 701 40.15 1.20 47.29
N LEU A 702 40.57 -0.06 47.55
CA LEU A 702 41.96 -0.35 47.97
C LEU A 702 42.79 -1.14 46.95
N GLU A 703 42.16 -1.97 46.11
CA GLU A 703 42.86 -2.85 45.15
C GLU A 703 42.70 -2.38 43.70
N GLY A 704 41.61 -1.68 43.39
CA GLY A 704 41.35 -1.10 42.06
C GLY A 704 41.92 0.30 41.85
N GLY A 705 42.22 1.02 42.92
CA GLY A 705 42.59 2.45 42.85
C GLY A 705 41.45 3.34 42.36
N GLY A 706 40.19 2.94 42.59
CA GLY A 706 39.01 3.73 42.26
C GLY A 706 38.69 4.76 43.34
N ASP A 707 37.97 5.81 42.94
CA ASP A 707 37.74 6.99 43.79
C ASP A 707 36.49 6.85 44.66
N ASP A 708 35.47 6.09 44.23
CA ASP A 708 34.18 5.97 44.95
C ASP A 708 33.41 4.66 44.62
N TYR A 709 32.36 4.37 45.39
CA TYR A 709 31.34 3.37 45.05
C TYR A 709 29.95 3.88 45.45
N LYS A 710 28.93 3.69 44.59
CA LYS A 710 27.55 4.12 44.86
C LYS A 710 26.65 2.91 45.06
N SER A 711 25.89 2.93 46.15
CA SER A 711 24.80 1.99 46.38
C SER A 711 23.59 2.31 45.50
N TYR A 712 22.92 1.28 45.03
CA TYR A 712 21.64 1.36 44.32
C TYR A 712 20.56 0.55 45.06
N SER A 713 19.31 1.00 44.97
CA SER A 713 18.15 0.37 45.62
C SER A 713 17.57 -0.79 44.80
N CYS A 714 16.61 -1.50 45.37
CA CYS A 714 15.82 -2.50 44.65
C CYS A 714 14.96 -1.87 43.54
N LEU A 715 14.61 -0.58 43.63
CA LEU A 715 13.93 0.15 42.56
C LEU A 715 14.91 0.60 41.47
N ASP A 716 16.12 1.04 41.82
CA ASP A 716 17.14 1.47 40.84
C ASP A 716 17.73 0.29 40.03
N ALA A 717 17.55 -0.93 40.53
CA ALA A 717 17.96 -2.18 39.86
C ALA A 717 16.80 -2.88 39.13
N HIS A 718 15.59 -2.29 39.15
CA HIS A 718 14.44 -2.75 38.38
C HIS A 718 14.43 -2.07 37.00
#